data_AF-A0A969KHK7-F1
#
_entry.id   AF-A0A969KHK7-F1
#
_cell.length_a   1.000
_cell.length_b   1.000
_cell.length_c   1.000
_cell.angle_alpha   90.00
_cell.angle_beta   90.00
_cell.angle_gamma   90.00
#
_symmetry.space_group_name_H-M   'P 1'
#
loop_
_entity.id
_entity.type
_entity.pdbx_description
1 polymer ?
#
loop_
_entity_poly.entity_id
_entity_poly.type
_entity_poly.pdbx_seq_one_letter_code
_entity_poly.pdbx_strand_id
1 'polypeptide(L)'
;MNGGYGLYLSDCDGTASNRNLIANNYIQSGGTSASTNGIYLYYSDYTDLYYNSLNHTNTNATSAALYILYGTNVRLANNIIRAENGYTIYHQGTTTITTSDYNDFFTNGVNIGYWNTFISNLATWQSTTGFDANSIFEDPIFTSDTTFTVNNSSLNNTGTPIASVTNDIEGEARDATNPDIGANEFMLPADDAGIAFVTPPAAPFAPTDQIITANLKNYGADSLFNVDIYWSINDTLQPVINWTGILLSGDTTTVTLGLYDFDNQINYNIKAFTTLPNGNVDIVVLNDTAIVNDVVAAFAGIYTLGGTTPDFVTFNEAAYWLNLGGLIAPVTVNIRDGIYNEQVSFGEIPGTDTLTQLVFQSENQDSSLVSLQYNANFSNPHTLKLVGADWTTFQHITIQGLNTNYARTITLDSASTHITLQIMLLTGPSNVSNSSYRSIIYSYNTSTQDFSPHYLRVLNNRIVSGSYGVHLRGYNTSNPNIGIEVSNNQFINQIYYGLYIVNQDRPEIISNIISTTVAASGYNGIYLNATRNGYTVTNNRISGTNPTYGLYIYDADGTAVNRGLIANNFVQTGGNSSTGRAAYVYASDYLDFYHNSLNNTNVSTSSAALYVYYNQNSNFINNNVVSSNGGYAIYNDYILRRL
;
A
#
# COMPACT_ATOMS: atom_id res chain seq x y z
N MET A 1 -3.26 26.62 10.11
CA MET A 1 -2.21 27.50 10.69
C MET A 1 -1.11 26.61 11.29
N ASN A 2 0.17 26.99 11.23
CA ASN A 2 1.26 26.16 11.80
C ASN A 2 1.54 26.57 13.26
N GLY A 3 0.84 25.93 14.20
CA GLY A 3 0.97 26.15 15.66
C GLY A 3 0.17 27.35 16.17
N GLY A 4 -0.55 27.19 17.28
CA GLY A 4 -1.35 28.25 17.91
C GLY A 4 -2.45 27.72 18.84
N TYR A 5 -3.08 28.61 19.60
CA TYR A 5 -4.20 28.29 20.49
C TYR A 5 -5.44 29.07 20.05
N GLY A 6 -6.62 28.45 20.05
CA GLY A 6 -7.88 29.17 19.85
C GLY A 6 -8.16 30.11 21.03
N LEU A 7 -8.07 29.58 22.25
CA LEU A 7 -8.12 30.32 23.50
C LEU A 7 -6.99 29.87 24.43
N TYR A 8 -6.19 30.81 24.94
CA TYR A 8 -5.08 30.55 25.86
C TYR A 8 -5.27 31.31 27.16
N LEU A 9 -5.36 30.59 28.28
CA LEU A 9 -5.42 31.15 29.63
C LEU A 9 -4.22 30.64 30.43
N SER A 10 -3.45 31.58 30.99
CA SER A 10 -2.31 31.32 31.87
C SER A 10 -2.51 32.13 33.14
N ASP A 11 -2.44 31.49 34.31
CA ASP A 11 -2.49 32.18 35.60
C ASP A 11 -3.78 33.01 35.77
N CYS A 12 -4.88 32.51 35.19
CA CYS A 12 -6.20 33.13 35.24
C CYS A 12 -7.02 32.47 36.34
N ASP A 13 -6.89 32.97 37.58
CA ASP A 13 -7.49 32.32 38.75
C ASP A 13 -8.83 32.91 39.15
N GLY A 14 -9.83 32.04 39.27
CA GLY A 14 -11.07 32.33 39.96
C GLY A 14 -10.98 32.04 41.46
N THR A 15 -12.11 32.13 42.14
CA THR A 15 -12.27 31.75 43.56
C THR A 15 -13.49 30.84 43.72
N ALA A 16 -13.59 30.16 44.87
CA ALA A 16 -14.74 29.28 45.15
C ALA A 16 -16.11 29.98 45.03
N SER A 17 -16.19 31.27 45.37
CA SER A 17 -17.43 32.07 45.29
C SER A 17 -17.59 32.86 43.99
N ASN A 18 -16.51 33.04 43.22
CA ASN A 18 -16.52 33.78 41.96
C ASN A 18 -15.56 33.11 40.98
N ARG A 19 -16.10 32.18 40.21
CA ARG A 19 -15.36 31.29 39.32
C ARG A 19 -15.26 31.93 37.93
N ASN A 20 -14.20 31.61 37.19
CA ASN A 20 -14.13 31.99 35.78
C ASN A 20 -15.15 31.18 35.00
N LEU A 21 -15.84 31.81 34.04
CA LEU A 21 -16.81 31.14 33.17
C LEU A 21 -16.36 31.28 31.72
N ILE A 22 -16.12 30.14 31.07
CA ILE A 22 -15.87 30.01 29.64
C ILE A 22 -17.07 29.24 29.09
N ALA A 23 -18.01 29.95 28.45
CA ALA A 23 -19.22 29.32 27.95
C ALA A 23 -19.71 29.86 26.62
N ASN A 24 -20.46 29.04 25.88
CA ASN A 24 -21.05 29.35 24.57
C ASN A 24 -20.02 29.80 23.52
N ASN A 25 -18.80 29.24 23.55
CA ASN A 25 -17.79 29.56 22.55
C ASN A 25 -17.77 28.48 21.46
N TYR A 26 -17.85 28.88 20.19
CA TYR A 26 -17.43 28.05 19.08
C TYR A 26 -15.98 28.37 18.72
N ILE A 27 -15.09 27.39 18.83
CA ILE A 27 -13.66 27.56 18.57
C ILE A 27 -13.21 26.54 17.54
N GLN A 28 -12.90 27.01 16.33
CA GLN A 28 -12.23 26.20 15.33
C GLN A 28 -10.71 26.40 15.39
N SER A 29 -9.97 25.30 15.40
CA SER A 29 -8.50 25.29 15.38
C SER A 29 -8.01 24.13 14.50
N GLY A 30 -6.90 24.28 13.76
CA GLY A 30 -6.45 23.25 12.82
C GLY A 30 -5.03 23.44 12.30
N GLY A 31 -4.49 22.43 11.62
CA GLY A 31 -3.11 22.40 11.14
C GLY A 31 -2.51 20.99 11.18
N THR A 32 -1.19 20.90 11.24
CA THR A 32 -0.43 19.63 11.31
C THR A 32 0.55 19.58 12.50
N SER A 33 0.56 20.63 13.33
CA SER A 33 1.47 20.76 14.47
C SER A 33 0.90 20.12 15.74
N ALA A 34 1.72 19.37 16.47
CA ALA A 34 1.36 18.81 17.78
C ALA A 34 1.05 19.90 18.84
N SER A 35 1.51 21.13 18.63
CA SER A 35 1.35 22.24 19.59
C SER A 35 0.09 23.09 19.36
N THR A 36 -0.72 22.78 18.34
CA THR A 36 -1.98 23.50 18.15
C THR A 36 -3.03 22.94 19.10
N ASN A 37 -3.72 23.79 19.85
CA ASN A 37 -4.83 23.38 20.71
C ASN A 37 -6.06 24.28 20.50
N GLY A 38 -7.26 23.78 20.75
CA GLY A 38 -8.49 24.58 20.74
C GLY A 38 -8.53 25.52 21.93
N ILE A 39 -8.72 24.97 23.13
CA ILE A 39 -8.57 25.69 24.40
C ILE A 39 -7.33 25.15 25.12
N TYR A 40 -6.46 26.04 25.60
CA TYR A 40 -5.34 25.71 26.46
C TYR A 40 -5.45 26.47 27.79
N LEU A 41 -5.73 25.71 28.86
CA LEU A 41 -5.85 26.16 30.24
C LEU A 41 -4.59 25.77 31.02
N TYR A 42 -3.80 26.76 31.44
CA TYR A 42 -2.50 26.59 32.09
C TYR A 42 -2.47 27.35 33.43
N TYR A 43 -2.12 26.67 34.54
CA TYR A 43 -2.10 27.26 35.90
C TYR A 43 -3.33 28.15 36.22
N SER A 44 -4.52 27.71 35.83
CA SER A 44 -5.73 28.51 36.01
C SER A 44 -6.71 27.76 36.90
N ASP A 45 -7.00 28.32 38.06
CA ASP A 45 -7.86 27.72 39.07
C ASP A 45 -9.33 28.17 38.95
N TYR A 46 -10.25 27.37 39.52
CA TYR A 46 -11.67 27.74 39.69
C TYR A 46 -12.34 28.19 38.38
N THR A 47 -12.15 27.40 37.31
CA THR A 47 -12.67 27.69 35.97
C THR A 47 -13.78 26.71 35.57
N ASP A 48 -14.86 27.24 35.02
CA ASP A 48 -16.01 26.51 34.50
C ASP A 48 -16.01 26.57 32.98
N LEU A 49 -16.01 25.42 32.32
CA LEU A 49 -16.15 25.27 30.88
C LEU A 49 -17.52 24.63 30.60
N TYR A 50 -18.49 25.44 30.15
CA TYR A 50 -19.84 24.95 29.89
C TYR A 50 -20.28 25.28 28.47
N TYR A 51 -20.94 24.35 27.77
CA TYR A 51 -21.52 24.65 26.46
C TYR A 51 -20.53 25.23 25.44
N ASN A 52 -19.27 24.81 25.44
CA ASN A 52 -18.34 25.21 24.37
C ASN A 52 -18.38 24.17 23.26
N SER A 53 -18.24 24.61 22.02
CA SER A 53 -18.10 23.75 20.85
C SER A 53 -16.72 23.94 20.24
N LEU A 54 -15.86 22.93 20.40
CA LEU A 54 -14.49 22.93 19.88
C LEU A 54 -14.45 22.08 18.61
N ASN A 55 -14.14 22.70 17.48
CA ASN A 55 -13.91 22.02 16.21
C ASN A 55 -12.40 22.00 15.90
N HIS A 56 -11.69 20.98 16.37
CA HIS A 56 -10.24 20.86 16.22
C HIS A 56 -9.86 20.04 14.98
N THR A 57 -9.69 20.68 13.83
CA THR A 57 -9.40 20.05 12.53
C THR A 57 -7.92 19.70 12.29
N ASN A 58 -7.13 19.53 13.36
CA ASN A 58 -5.71 19.22 13.25
C ASN A 58 -5.48 17.74 12.93
N THR A 59 -4.58 17.44 11.99
CA THR A 59 -4.28 16.07 11.57
C THR A 59 -3.13 15.42 12.35
N ASN A 60 -2.55 16.10 13.33
CA ASN A 60 -1.50 15.57 14.19
C ASN A 60 -2.05 14.64 15.28
N ALA A 61 -1.48 13.44 15.44
CA ALA A 61 -1.96 12.45 16.41
C ALA A 61 -1.73 12.83 17.88
N THR A 62 -1.01 13.91 18.18
CA THR A 62 -0.73 14.34 19.56
C THR A 62 -1.17 15.76 19.89
N SER A 63 -1.87 16.46 18.98
CA SER A 63 -2.56 17.71 19.33
C SER A 63 -3.80 17.45 20.18
N ALA A 64 -4.36 18.47 20.83
CA ALA A 64 -5.57 18.33 21.62
C ALA A 64 -6.59 19.45 21.37
N ALA A 65 -7.87 19.12 21.30
CA ALA A 65 -8.93 20.14 21.25
C ALA A 65 -9.00 20.93 22.56
N LEU A 66 -8.96 20.24 23.71
CA LEU A 66 -8.90 20.84 25.05
C LEU A 66 -7.63 20.38 25.78
N TYR A 67 -6.81 21.32 26.22
CA TYR A 67 -5.53 21.05 26.86
C TYR A 67 -5.49 21.69 28.25
N ILE A 68 -5.39 20.90 29.33
CA ILE A 68 -5.51 21.37 30.72
C ILE A 68 -4.31 20.92 31.56
N LEU A 69 -3.53 21.87 32.08
CA LEU A 69 -2.37 21.61 32.94
C LEU A 69 -2.28 22.53 34.16
N TYR A 70 -1.84 21.95 35.28
CA TYR A 70 -1.35 22.63 36.49
C TYR A 70 -2.30 23.59 37.22
N GLY A 71 -3.59 23.64 36.86
CA GLY A 71 -4.63 24.29 37.66
C GLY A 71 -5.34 23.34 38.63
N THR A 72 -6.36 23.85 39.33
CA THR A 72 -7.22 23.15 40.29
C THR A 72 -8.66 23.62 40.20
N ASN A 73 -9.60 22.75 40.60
CA ASN A 73 -11.02 23.08 40.65
C ASN A 73 -11.60 23.49 39.28
N VAL A 74 -11.31 22.75 38.21
CA VAL A 74 -11.90 22.93 36.88
C VAL A 74 -13.18 22.09 36.75
N ARG A 75 -14.24 22.65 36.15
CA ARG A 75 -15.52 21.96 35.92
C ARG A 75 -15.89 21.99 34.44
N LEU A 76 -16.35 20.86 33.92
CA LEU A 76 -16.76 20.69 32.52
C LEU A 76 -18.19 20.15 32.46
N ALA A 77 -19.04 20.74 31.64
CA ALA A 77 -20.34 20.16 31.30
C ALA A 77 -20.85 20.66 29.95
N ASN A 78 -21.60 19.81 29.24
CA ASN A 78 -22.25 20.17 27.96
C ASN A 78 -21.29 20.71 26.89
N ASN A 79 -20.01 20.34 26.89
CA ASN A 79 -19.09 20.79 25.83
C ASN A 79 -19.08 19.78 24.68
N ILE A 80 -19.09 20.26 23.43
CA ILE A 80 -18.67 19.47 22.26
C ILE A 80 -17.17 19.64 22.11
N ILE A 81 -16.42 18.55 22.13
CA ILE A 81 -14.97 18.55 22.03
C ILE A 81 -14.56 17.59 20.92
N ARG A 82 -14.51 18.11 19.68
CA ARG A 82 -14.24 17.35 18.46
C ARG A 82 -12.80 17.52 18.00
N ALA A 83 -12.12 16.41 17.71
CA ALA A 83 -10.77 16.38 17.12
C ALA A 83 -10.72 15.57 15.81
N GLU A 84 -10.10 16.12 14.77
CA GLU A 84 -9.87 15.37 13.52
C GLU A 84 -8.85 14.26 13.73
N ASN A 85 -7.75 14.58 14.40
CA ASN A 85 -6.80 13.61 14.91
C ASN A 85 -6.27 14.12 16.26
N GLY A 86 -5.64 13.23 17.01
CA GLY A 86 -5.21 13.52 18.38
C GLY A 86 -6.36 13.47 19.38
N TYR A 87 -6.19 14.19 20.49
CA TYR A 87 -7.01 14.06 21.68
C TYR A 87 -8.17 15.04 21.69
N THR A 88 -9.33 14.60 22.17
CA THR A 88 -10.40 15.54 22.55
C THR A 88 -9.94 16.34 23.76
N ILE A 89 -9.42 15.66 24.78
CA ILE A 89 -8.90 16.27 26.00
C ILE A 89 -7.52 15.70 26.36
N TYR A 90 -6.59 16.60 26.68
CA TYR A 90 -5.28 16.27 27.25
C TYR A 90 -5.17 16.83 28.66
N HIS A 91 -4.96 15.93 29.63
CA HIS A 91 -4.77 16.29 31.02
C HIS A 91 -3.63 15.49 31.69
N GLN A 92 -2.82 16.19 32.48
CA GLN A 92 -1.82 15.61 33.38
C GLN A 92 -2.03 16.12 34.80
N GLY A 93 -2.16 15.20 35.77
CA GLY A 93 -2.62 15.45 37.12
C GLY A 93 -3.86 14.62 37.48
N THR A 94 -4.24 14.58 38.76
CA THR A 94 -5.44 13.85 39.22
C THR A 94 -6.42 14.71 40.00
N THR A 95 -6.12 16.00 40.19
CA THR A 95 -6.90 16.90 41.04
C THR A 95 -7.31 18.21 40.35
N THR A 96 -6.94 18.39 39.07
CA THR A 96 -7.26 19.63 38.35
C THR A 96 -8.73 19.71 38.00
N ILE A 97 -9.26 18.66 37.35
CA ILE A 97 -10.69 18.56 37.04
C ILE A 97 -11.41 17.96 38.25
N THR A 98 -12.44 18.67 38.74
CA THR A 98 -13.23 18.26 39.91
C THR A 98 -14.61 17.72 39.55
N THR A 99 -15.15 18.12 38.41
CA THR A 99 -16.39 17.55 37.84
C THR A 99 -16.32 17.60 36.32
N SER A 100 -16.78 16.53 35.66
CA SER A 100 -16.98 16.47 34.22
C SER A 100 -18.18 15.57 33.95
N ASP A 101 -19.20 16.05 33.24
CA ASP A 101 -20.32 15.21 32.81
C ASP A 101 -21.09 15.83 31.63
N TYR A 102 -21.90 15.05 30.90
CA TYR A 102 -22.70 15.51 29.77
C TYR A 102 -21.89 16.18 28.64
N ASN A 103 -20.64 15.80 28.41
CA ASN A 103 -19.84 16.31 27.30
C ASN A 103 -19.93 15.36 26.10
N ASP A 104 -19.69 15.88 24.90
CA ASP A 104 -19.43 15.07 23.72
C ASP A 104 -17.92 15.08 23.42
N PHE A 105 -17.32 13.89 23.36
CA PHE A 105 -15.90 13.71 23.08
C PHE A 105 -15.73 12.92 21.79
N PHE A 106 -15.56 13.58 20.65
CA PHE A 106 -15.42 12.90 19.37
C PHE A 106 -14.01 13.03 18.77
N THR A 107 -13.42 11.93 18.28
CA THR A 107 -12.17 11.96 17.51
C THR A 107 -12.13 10.90 16.41
N ASN A 108 -11.59 11.22 15.23
CA ASN A 108 -11.22 10.20 14.23
C ASN A 108 -9.84 9.56 14.55
N GLY A 109 -9.15 10.03 15.58
CA GLY A 109 -7.88 9.47 16.06
C GLY A 109 -8.04 8.19 16.88
N VAL A 110 -6.91 7.53 17.17
CA VAL A 110 -6.88 6.24 17.89
C VAL A 110 -7.19 6.38 19.39
N ASN A 111 -6.96 7.57 19.96
CA ASN A 111 -7.13 7.84 21.39
C ASN A 111 -8.11 8.98 21.61
N ILE A 112 -9.18 8.74 22.37
CA ILE A 112 -10.15 9.77 22.75
C ILE A 112 -9.49 10.88 23.57
N GLY A 113 -8.59 10.53 24.49
CA GLY A 113 -7.99 11.50 25.39
C GLY A 113 -6.72 11.01 26.07
N TYR A 114 -6.09 11.91 26.82
CA TYR A 114 -4.94 11.62 27.67
C TYR A 114 -5.23 12.02 29.12
N TRP A 115 -5.10 11.07 30.04
CA TRP A 115 -5.28 11.28 31.49
C TRP A 115 -4.14 10.63 32.26
N ASN A 116 -2.97 11.26 32.29
CA ASN A 116 -1.69 10.67 32.72
C ASN A 116 -1.25 9.40 31.95
N THR A 117 -2.11 8.87 31.09
CA THR A 117 -1.94 7.73 30.19
C THR A 117 -2.86 7.94 28.99
N PHE A 118 -2.55 7.30 27.87
CA PHE A 118 -3.42 7.28 26.69
C PHE A 118 -4.69 6.47 26.98
N ILE A 119 -5.83 6.96 26.53
CA ILE A 119 -7.14 6.31 26.65
C ILE A 119 -7.77 6.22 25.26
N SER A 120 -8.19 5.01 24.87
CA SER A 120 -8.61 4.70 23.50
C SER A 120 -10.09 4.98 23.21
N ASN A 121 -10.97 4.93 24.21
CA ASN A 121 -12.42 5.09 24.01
C ASN A 121 -13.13 5.65 25.25
N LEU A 122 -14.37 6.09 25.06
CA LEU A 122 -15.18 6.73 26.09
C LEU A 122 -15.47 5.83 27.30
N ALA A 123 -15.74 4.54 27.09
CA ALA A 123 -15.97 3.61 28.21
C ALA A 123 -14.73 3.49 29.12
N THR A 124 -13.54 3.46 28.50
CA THR A 124 -12.27 3.44 29.25
C THR A 124 -12.02 4.78 29.92
N TRP A 125 -12.37 5.90 29.27
CA TRP A 125 -12.32 7.25 29.86
C TRP A 125 -13.14 7.31 31.14
N GLN A 126 -14.43 6.97 31.06
CA GLN A 126 -15.37 6.97 32.20
C GLN A 126 -14.87 6.13 33.37
N SER A 127 -14.41 4.90 33.10
CA SER A 127 -13.89 4.01 34.15
C SER A 127 -12.56 4.48 34.77
N THR A 128 -11.72 5.17 34.00
CA THR A 128 -10.40 5.65 34.46
C THR A 128 -10.51 6.93 35.27
N THR A 129 -11.36 7.87 34.83
CA THR A 129 -11.52 9.18 35.49
C THR A 129 -12.55 9.14 36.60
N GLY A 130 -13.55 8.26 36.52
CA GLY A 130 -14.73 8.27 37.39
C GLY A 130 -15.72 9.40 37.09
N PHE A 131 -15.53 10.12 35.98
CA PHE A 131 -16.38 11.20 35.51
C PHE A 131 -17.16 10.79 34.24
N ASP A 132 -17.93 11.73 33.68
CA ASP A 132 -18.48 11.65 32.32
C ASP A 132 -19.48 10.50 32.12
N ALA A 133 -20.26 10.17 33.16
CA ALA A 133 -21.23 9.07 33.14
C ALA A 133 -22.35 9.25 32.09
N ASN A 134 -22.72 10.49 31.79
CA ASN A 134 -23.72 10.87 30.79
C ASN A 134 -23.10 11.50 29.54
N SER A 135 -21.76 11.54 29.45
CA SER A 135 -21.07 12.02 28.24
C SER A 135 -21.18 10.99 27.11
N ILE A 136 -21.07 11.46 25.87
CA ILE A 136 -21.29 10.68 24.64
C ILE A 136 -20.12 10.83 23.64
N PHE A 137 -20.14 10.03 22.58
CA PHE A 137 -19.14 9.99 21.51
C PHE A 137 -19.87 10.05 20.17
N GLU A 138 -20.11 11.26 19.66
CA GLU A 138 -20.90 11.48 18.45
C GLU A 138 -20.26 12.57 17.59
N ASP A 139 -20.12 12.38 16.27
CA ASP A 139 -19.57 13.47 15.43
C ASP A 139 -20.60 14.60 15.35
N PRO A 140 -20.29 15.84 15.75
CA PRO A 140 -21.21 16.97 15.59
C PRO A 140 -21.49 17.36 14.13
N ILE A 141 -20.69 16.86 13.17
CA ILE A 141 -20.83 17.13 11.72
C ILE A 141 -20.87 18.65 11.44
N PHE A 142 -19.92 19.39 12.04
CA PHE A 142 -19.74 20.81 11.73
C PHE A 142 -19.40 21.01 10.26
N THR A 143 -20.16 21.85 9.56
CA THR A 143 -20.03 22.00 8.10
C THR A 143 -18.96 23.03 7.68
N SER A 144 -18.57 23.96 8.57
CA SER A 144 -17.53 24.97 8.29
C SER A 144 -16.97 25.63 9.57
N ASP A 145 -16.01 26.55 9.38
CA ASP A 145 -15.48 27.45 10.42
C ASP A 145 -16.39 28.62 10.77
N THR A 146 -17.45 28.82 10.01
CA THR A 146 -18.43 29.90 10.17
C THR A 146 -19.79 29.41 10.65
N THR A 147 -20.03 28.10 10.63
CA THR A 147 -21.29 27.48 11.07
C THR A 147 -21.01 26.68 12.34
N PHE A 148 -21.56 27.14 13.46
CA PHE A 148 -21.50 26.46 14.75
C PHE A 148 -22.67 25.51 14.97
N THR A 149 -23.55 25.38 13.97
CA THR A 149 -24.72 24.50 13.99
C THR A 149 -24.29 23.05 13.95
N VAL A 150 -24.82 22.28 14.88
CA VAL A 150 -24.65 20.84 14.98
C VAL A 150 -25.60 20.15 13.99
N ASN A 151 -25.09 19.17 13.26
CA ASN A 151 -25.86 18.39 12.27
C ASN A 151 -25.90 16.90 12.65
N ASN A 152 -26.00 16.61 13.94
CA ASN A 152 -26.17 15.26 14.47
C ASN A 152 -27.27 15.25 15.54
N SER A 153 -28.29 14.43 15.30
CA SER A 153 -29.44 14.32 16.19
C SER A 153 -29.15 13.72 17.56
N SER A 154 -28.09 12.93 17.68
CA SER A 154 -27.66 12.35 18.96
C SER A 154 -27.18 13.40 19.97
N LEU A 155 -26.92 14.64 19.54
CA LEU A 155 -26.50 15.75 20.41
C LEU A 155 -27.66 16.66 20.84
N ASN A 156 -28.86 16.46 20.29
CA ASN A 156 -30.04 17.28 20.52
C ASN A 156 -30.76 16.85 21.81
N ASN A 157 -31.08 17.80 22.69
CA ASN A 157 -31.72 17.60 24.00
C ASN A 157 -31.01 16.57 24.91
N THR A 158 -29.68 16.43 24.80
CA THR A 158 -28.91 15.46 25.61
C THR A 158 -28.07 16.09 26.72
N GLY A 159 -28.05 17.41 26.84
CA GLY A 159 -27.34 18.13 27.89
C GLY A 159 -28.09 18.21 29.21
N THR A 160 -27.49 18.91 30.18
CA THR A 160 -28.10 19.21 31.49
C THR A 160 -28.21 20.72 31.73
N PRO A 161 -29.33 21.24 32.28
CA PRO A 161 -29.46 22.68 32.59
C PRO A 161 -28.34 23.21 33.50
N ILE A 162 -27.73 24.34 33.13
CA ILE A 162 -26.72 25.05 33.95
C ILE A 162 -27.25 26.43 34.29
N ALA A 163 -27.55 26.69 35.56
CA ALA A 163 -28.21 27.92 36.00
C ALA A 163 -27.47 29.23 35.67
N SER A 164 -26.14 29.17 35.47
CA SER A 164 -25.32 30.34 35.10
C SER A 164 -25.25 30.59 33.59
N VAL A 165 -25.78 29.71 32.74
CA VAL A 165 -25.76 29.82 31.28
C VAL A 165 -27.15 29.44 30.74
N THR A 166 -28.06 30.42 30.68
CA THR A 166 -29.46 30.20 30.29
C THR A 166 -29.75 30.45 28.81
N ASN A 167 -28.85 31.14 28.13
CA ASN A 167 -28.96 31.43 26.70
C ASN A 167 -27.78 30.82 25.97
N ASP A 168 -27.90 30.57 24.67
CA ASP A 168 -26.85 30.03 23.82
C ASP A 168 -25.96 31.12 23.18
N ILE A 169 -25.14 30.75 22.18
CA ILE A 169 -24.23 31.68 21.47
C ILE A 169 -24.97 32.74 20.63
N GLU A 170 -26.20 32.46 20.20
CA GLU A 170 -27.04 33.40 19.44
C GLU A 170 -27.93 34.25 20.35
N GLY A 171 -27.98 33.91 21.64
CA GLY A 171 -28.77 34.60 22.66
C GLY A 171 -30.16 34.00 22.85
N GLU A 172 -30.46 32.88 22.18
CA GLU A 172 -31.71 32.14 22.33
C GLU A 172 -31.73 31.39 23.66
N ALA A 173 -32.93 31.25 24.24
CA ALA A 173 -33.09 30.56 25.51
C ALA A 173 -32.87 29.05 25.31
N ARG A 174 -32.04 28.45 26.18
CA ARG A 174 -31.86 27.00 26.22
C ARG A 174 -33.10 26.30 26.79
N ASP A 175 -33.34 25.06 26.38
CA ASP A 175 -34.41 24.27 26.99
C ASP A 175 -34.18 24.12 28.50
N ALA A 176 -35.23 24.40 29.28
CA ALA A 176 -35.14 24.45 30.73
C ALA A 176 -34.98 23.06 31.38
N THR A 177 -35.19 22.00 30.61
CA THR A 177 -35.14 20.60 31.05
C THR A 177 -34.05 19.80 30.37
N ASN A 178 -33.93 19.90 29.04
CA ASN A 178 -33.03 19.09 28.21
C ASN A 178 -32.34 19.99 27.17
N PRO A 179 -31.39 20.85 27.56
CA PRO A 179 -30.67 21.70 26.62
C PRO A 179 -29.75 20.88 25.71
N ASP A 180 -29.25 21.48 24.64
CA ASP A 180 -28.30 20.84 23.73
C ASP A 180 -26.87 20.84 24.27
N ILE A 181 -26.09 19.80 23.95
CA ILE A 181 -24.64 19.81 24.19
C ILE A 181 -24.01 20.77 23.17
N GLY A 182 -23.13 21.67 23.64
CA GLY A 182 -22.41 22.64 22.81
C GLY A 182 -22.95 24.07 22.87
N ALA A 183 -22.34 24.95 22.07
CA ALA A 183 -22.52 26.40 22.14
C ALA A 183 -23.87 26.92 21.63
N ASN A 184 -24.59 26.14 20.82
CA ASN A 184 -25.84 26.53 20.18
C ASN A 184 -26.96 25.60 20.61
N GLU A 185 -28.14 26.18 20.84
CA GLU A 185 -29.38 25.43 20.96
C GLU A 185 -29.96 25.28 19.55
N PHE A 186 -29.96 24.08 19.01
CA PHE A 186 -30.28 23.80 17.61
C PHE A 186 -31.58 23.02 17.48
N MET A 187 -32.23 23.19 16.33
CA MET A 187 -33.44 22.44 15.99
C MET A 187 -33.17 21.67 14.71
N LEU A 188 -33.50 20.39 14.74
CA LEU A 188 -33.42 19.53 13.56
C LEU A 188 -34.78 19.54 12.84
N PRO A 189 -34.78 19.33 11.52
CA PRO A 189 -36.01 18.98 10.82
C PRO A 189 -36.66 17.75 11.47
N ALA A 190 -37.99 17.72 11.51
CA ALA A 190 -38.73 16.57 12.03
C ALA A 190 -38.42 15.31 11.22
N ASP A 191 -38.59 15.40 9.90
CA ASP A 191 -38.33 14.33 8.95
C ASP A 191 -37.13 14.69 8.07
N ASP A 192 -36.03 13.96 8.21
CA ASP A 192 -34.81 14.10 7.40
C ASP A 192 -34.19 12.70 7.22
N ALA A 193 -34.20 12.21 5.99
CA ALA A 193 -33.71 10.88 5.64
C ALA A 193 -32.58 11.01 4.62
N GLY A 194 -31.50 10.24 4.82
CA GLY A 194 -30.39 10.21 3.89
C GLY A 194 -29.90 8.81 3.58
N ILE A 195 -29.09 8.68 2.53
CA ILE A 195 -28.32 7.46 2.26
C ILE A 195 -26.88 7.67 2.73
N ALA A 196 -26.47 6.94 3.77
CA ALA A 196 -25.11 7.04 4.30
C ALA A 196 -24.08 6.44 3.34
N PHE A 197 -24.39 5.31 2.72
CA PHE A 197 -23.57 4.67 1.68
C PHE A 197 -24.39 3.66 0.85
N VAL A 198 -23.92 3.39 -0.36
CA VAL A 198 -24.39 2.29 -1.22
C VAL A 198 -23.38 1.14 -1.11
N THR A 199 -23.87 -0.08 -0.94
CA THR A 199 -23.05 -1.29 -0.92
C THR A 199 -23.22 -2.04 -2.25
N PRO A 200 -22.23 -1.98 -3.16
CA PRO A 200 -22.25 -2.78 -4.37
C PRO A 200 -21.91 -4.25 -4.05
N PRO A 201 -22.03 -5.17 -5.03
CA PRO A 201 -21.44 -6.49 -4.93
C PRO A 201 -19.94 -6.39 -4.66
N ALA A 202 -19.43 -7.21 -3.74
CA ALA A 202 -18.01 -7.17 -3.37
C ALA A 202 -17.14 -7.77 -4.49
N ALA A 203 -16.17 -7.00 -5.00
CA ALA A 203 -15.22 -7.50 -5.98
C ALA A 203 -14.28 -8.57 -5.36
N PRO A 204 -13.96 -9.64 -6.10
CA PRO A 204 -14.49 -10.00 -7.42
C PRO A 204 -15.88 -10.65 -7.31
N PHE A 205 -16.80 -10.30 -8.23
CA PHE A 205 -18.15 -10.89 -8.32
C PHE A 205 -18.51 -11.28 -9.76
N ALA A 206 -19.43 -12.22 -9.93
CA ALA A 206 -19.77 -12.74 -11.25
C ALA A 206 -20.56 -11.75 -12.12
N PRO A 207 -20.34 -11.75 -13.45
CA PRO A 207 -21.12 -10.95 -14.41
C PRO A 207 -22.50 -11.59 -14.62
N THR A 208 -23.36 -11.42 -13.61
CA THR A 208 -24.73 -11.94 -13.55
C THR A 208 -25.59 -11.01 -12.70
N ASP A 209 -26.84 -11.37 -12.46
CA ASP A 209 -27.69 -10.79 -11.40
C ASP A 209 -26.96 -10.77 -10.04
N GLN A 210 -26.78 -9.56 -9.49
CA GLN A 210 -26.26 -9.34 -8.14
C GLN A 210 -27.18 -8.42 -7.34
N ILE A 211 -27.20 -8.62 -6.01
CA ILE A 211 -27.96 -7.77 -5.09
C ILE A 211 -27.18 -6.50 -4.80
N ILE A 212 -27.88 -5.37 -4.82
CA ILE A 212 -27.36 -4.07 -4.38
C ILE A 212 -28.16 -3.62 -3.15
N THR A 213 -27.46 -3.08 -2.15
CA THR A 213 -28.10 -2.53 -0.95
C THR A 213 -27.63 -1.10 -0.68
N ALA A 214 -28.38 -0.36 0.12
CA ALA A 214 -28.02 0.95 0.63
C ALA A 214 -28.26 1.02 2.14
N ASN A 215 -27.50 1.86 2.83
CA ASN A 215 -27.73 2.16 4.23
C ASN A 215 -28.55 3.46 4.34
N LEU A 216 -29.84 3.29 4.66
CA LEU A 216 -30.75 4.39 4.97
C LEU A 216 -30.48 4.85 6.39
N LYS A 217 -30.37 6.17 6.59
CA LYS A 217 -30.18 6.79 7.91
C LYS A 217 -31.25 7.85 8.14
N ASN A 218 -31.75 7.92 9.37
CA ASN A 218 -32.60 9.01 9.84
C ASN A 218 -31.74 10.10 10.49
N TYR A 219 -31.69 11.28 9.88
CA TYR A 219 -31.00 12.45 10.41
C TYR A 219 -31.97 13.42 11.12
N GLY A 220 -33.28 13.22 10.97
CA GLY A 220 -34.33 14.04 11.59
C GLY A 220 -34.58 13.73 13.06
N ALA A 221 -35.34 14.60 13.72
CA ALA A 221 -35.69 14.45 15.14
C ALA A 221 -36.79 13.40 15.39
N ASP A 222 -37.71 13.21 14.45
CA ASP A 222 -38.82 12.27 14.58
C ASP A 222 -38.47 10.89 14.03
N SER A 223 -39.20 9.86 14.45
CA SER A 223 -39.05 8.52 13.88
C SER A 223 -39.60 8.46 12.45
N LEU A 224 -38.85 7.84 11.54
CA LEU A 224 -39.30 7.61 10.17
C LEU A 224 -40.06 6.29 10.06
N PHE A 225 -41.22 6.34 9.42
CA PHE A 225 -42.10 5.20 9.18
C PHE A 225 -42.15 4.79 7.70
N ASN A 226 -41.87 5.74 6.80
CA ASN A 226 -41.75 5.50 5.37
C ASN A 226 -40.75 6.47 4.73
N VAL A 227 -40.06 6.02 3.70
CA VAL A 227 -39.12 6.83 2.89
C VAL A 227 -39.12 6.27 1.46
N ASP A 228 -39.22 7.15 0.46
CA ASP A 228 -39.03 6.76 -0.93
C ASP A 228 -37.54 6.83 -1.28
N ILE A 229 -36.98 5.71 -1.75
CA ILE A 229 -35.57 5.60 -2.13
C ILE A 229 -35.50 5.38 -3.63
N TYR A 230 -34.94 6.37 -4.32
CA TYR A 230 -34.63 6.32 -5.73
C TYR A 230 -33.20 5.83 -5.91
N TRP A 231 -32.96 5.07 -6.96
CA TRP A 231 -31.61 4.65 -7.30
C TRP A 231 -31.45 4.51 -8.81
N SER A 232 -30.19 4.56 -9.24
CA SER A 232 -29.84 4.50 -10.66
C SER A 232 -28.52 3.75 -10.86
N ILE A 233 -28.42 3.11 -12.01
CA ILE A 233 -27.19 2.51 -12.53
C ILE A 233 -26.80 3.30 -13.78
N ASN A 234 -25.60 3.90 -13.77
CA ASN A 234 -25.12 4.78 -14.85
C ASN A 234 -26.17 5.82 -15.27
N ASP A 235 -26.71 6.54 -14.26
CA ASP A 235 -27.78 7.54 -14.38
C ASP A 235 -29.13 7.03 -14.93
N THR A 236 -29.26 5.74 -15.21
CA THR A 236 -30.53 5.11 -15.60
C THR A 236 -31.29 4.71 -14.34
N LEU A 237 -32.41 5.41 -14.09
CA LEU A 237 -33.28 5.15 -12.94
C LEU A 237 -33.82 3.73 -12.93
N GLN A 238 -33.82 3.13 -11.75
CA GLN A 238 -34.36 1.82 -11.44
C GLN A 238 -35.69 1.96 -10.68
N PRO A 239 -36.46 0.87 -10.46
CA PRO A 239 -37.69 0.94 -9.69
C PRO A 239 -37.49 1.52 -8.29
N VAL A 240 -38.35 2.46 -7.91
CA VAL A 240 -38.32 3.13 -6.60
C VAL A 240 -38.60 2.13 -5.49
N ILE A 241 -37.82 2.21 -4.41
CA ILE A 241 -38.03 1.42 -3.20
C ILE A 241 -38.78 2.26 -2.17
N ASN A 242 -40.03 1.89 -1.92
CA ASN A 242 -40.85 2.52 -0.87
C ASN A 242 -40.58 1.78 0.45
N TRP A 243 -39.57 2.23 1.19
CA TRP A 243 -39.22 1.63 2.47
C TRP A 243 -40.31 1.94 3.51
N THR A 244 -40.64 0.96 4.36
CA THR A 244 -41.56 1.14 5.50
C THR A 244 -40.99 0.44 6.73
N GLY A 245 -41.22 1.00 7.92
CA GLY A 245 -40.68 0.46 9.16
C GLY A 245 -40.82 1.41 10.33
N ILE A 246 -39.87 1.31 11.28
CA ILE A 246 -39.63 2.32 12.31
C ILE A 246 -38.12 2.51 12.35
N LEU A 247 -37.65 3.70 11.98
CA LEU A 247 -36.24 4.09 12.07
C LEU A 247 -36.17 5.27 13.02
N LEU A 248 -35.63 5.04 14.23
CA LEU A 248 -35.53 6.09 15.25
C LEU A 248 -34.56 7.18 14.80
N SER A 249 -34.64 8.35 15.42
CA SER A 249 -33.69 9.44 15.15
C SER A 249 -32.24 8.95 15.37
N GLY A 250 -31.36 9.24 14.42
CA GLY A 250 -29.95 8.84 14.45
C GLY A 250 -29.66 7.41 13.98
N ASP A 251 -30.66 6.52 13.94
CA ASP A 251 -30.48 5.11 13.57
C ASP A 251 -30.26 4.91 12.06
N THR A 252 -29.72 3.75 11.71
CA THR A 252 -29.58 3.29 10.31
C THR A 252 -30.22 1.93 10.08
N THR A 253 -30.56 1.65 8.83
CA THR A 253 -31.03 0.33 8.38
C THR A 253 -30.55 0.01 6.97
N THR A 254 -30.31 -1.28 6.70
CA THR A 254 -29.95 -1.74 5.36
C THR A 254 -31.20 -2.00 4.52
N VAL A 255 -31.28 -1.35 3.37
CA VAL A 255 -32.35 -1.50 2.39
C VAL A 255 -31.83 -2.20 1.16
N THR A 256 -32.53 -3.25 0.72
CA THR A 256 -32.24 -3.89 -0.57
C THR A 256 -32.79 -3.02 -1.70
N LEU A 257 -31.92 -2.52 -2.57
CA LEU A 257 -32.31 -1.69 -3.71
C LEU A 257 -32.85 -2.55 -4.86
N GLY A 258 -32.26 -3.72 -5.08
CA GLY A 258 -32.75 -4.67 -6.08
C GLY A 258 -31.67 -5.64 -6.55
N LEU A 259 -32.08 -6.47 -7.52
CA LEU A 259 -31.17 -7.24 -8.35
C LEU A 259 -30.85 -6.43 -9.60
N TYR A 260 -29.60 -6.49 -10.05
CA TYR A 260 -29.16 -5.92 -11.31
C TYR A 260 -28.23 -6.90 -12.03
N ASP A 261 -28.44 -7.08 -13.34
CA ASP A 261 -27.61 -7.96 -14.18
C ASP A 261 -26.34 -7.21 -14.61
N PHE A 262 -25.20 -7.62 -14.08
CA PHE A 262 -23.91 -6.99 -14.34
C PHE A 262 -23.18 -7.71 -15.48
N ASP A 263 -22.58 -6.94 -16.39
CA ASP A 263 -21.62 -7.44 -17.36
C ASP A 263 -20.19 -7.09 -16.93
N ASN A 264 -19.22 -7.90 -17.36
CA ASN A 264 -17.81 -7.48 -17.28
C ASN A 264 -17.51 -6.39 -18.33
N GLN A 265 -16.39 -5.69 -18.18
CA GLN A 265 -15.99 -4.58 -19.07
C GLN A 265 -16.98 -3.41 -19.14
N ILE A 266 -17.81 -3.24 -18.10
CA ILE A 266 -18.61 -2.05 -17.86
C ILE A 266 -18.24 -1.51 -16.48
N ASN A 267 -17.96 -0.22 -16.41
CA ASN A 267 -17.80 0.47 -15.14
C ASN A 267 -19.15 1.05 -14.73
N TYR A 268 -19.71 0.53 -13.64
CA TYR A 268 -20.99 0.97 -13.12
C TYR A 268 -20.81 2.01 -12.01
N ASN A 269 -21.51 3.14 -12.16
CA ASN A 269 -21.84 4.06 -11.09
C ASN A 269 -23.21 3.69 -10.53
N ILE A 270 -23.26 3.45 -9.23
CA ILE A 270 -24.50 3.20 -8.50
C ILE A 270 -24.77 4.38 -7.58
N LYS A 271 -25.94 4.98 -7.74
CA LYS A 271 -26.38 6.13 -6.96
C LYS A 271 -27.71 5.81 -6.33
N ALA A 272 -27.86 6.12 -5.05
CA ALA A 272 -29.13 6.05 -4.32
C ALA A 272 -29.37 7.36 -3.58
N PHE A 273 -30.64 7.77 -3.54
CA PHE A 273 -31.06 8.97 -2.83
C PHE A 273 -32.47 8.85 -2.27
N THR A 274 -32.71 9.51 -1.15
CA THR A 274 -33.99 9.57 -0.44
C THR A 274 -34.85 10.75 -0.89
N THR A 275 -36.15 10.64 -0.63
CA THR A 275 -37.12 11.73 -0.78
C THR A 275 -38.39 11.39 0.01
N LEU A 276 -39.13 12.43 0.36
CA LEU A 276 -40.42 12.35 1.05
C LEU A 276 -40.43 11.50 2.34
N PRO A 277 -39.49 11.68 3.30
CA PRO A 277 -39.56 10.98 4.57
C PRO A 277 -40.89 11.27 5.28
N ASN A 278 -41.58 10.22 5.73
CA ASN A 278 -42.93 10.28 6.28
C ASN A 278 -43.99 10.97 5.37
N GLY A 279 -43.71 11.08 4.06
CA GLY A 279 -44.54 11.81 3.10
C GLY A 279 -44.37 13.33 3.13
N ASN A 280 -43.43 13.85 3.92
CA ASN A 280 -43.12 15.28 4.06
C ASN A 280 -41.89 15.65 3.25
N VAL A 281 -41.79 16.91 2.82
CA VAL A 281 -40.61 17.39 2.07
C VAL A 281 -39.38 17.36 2.97
N ASP A 282 -38.35 16.63 2.54
CA ASP A 282 -37.02 16.72 3.13
C ASP A 282 -36.38 18.06 2.75
N ILE A 283 -35.98 18.84 3.74
CA ILE A 283 -35.39 20.17 3.53
C ILE A 283 -33.85 20.14 3.55
N VAL A 284 -33.24 19.04 3.99
CA VAL A 284 -31.78 18.93 4.18
C VAL A 284 -31.17 18.03 3.11
N VAL A 285 -31.09 18.55 1.88
CA VAL A 285 -30.67 17.76 0.71
C VAL A 285 -29.21 17.29 0.69
N LEU A 286 -28.39 17.67 1.67
CA LEU A 286 -26.94 17.40 1.66
C LEU A 286 -26.61 15.94 1.94
N ASN A 287 -27.45 15.24 2.70
CA ASN A 287 -27.28 13.86 3.14
C ASN A 287 -28.14 12.86 2.34
N ASP A 288 -29.00 13.34 1.44
CA ASP A 288 -29.92 12.51 0.65
C ASP A 288 -29.20 11.46 -0.19
N THR A 289 -28.05 11.82 -0.78
CA THR A 289 -27.45 11.07 -1.89
C THR A 289 -26.12 10.42 -1.54
N ALA A 290 -26.02 9.11 -1.82
CA ALA A 290 -24.75 8.40 -1.87
C ALA A 290 -24.46 7.83 -3.27
N ILE A 291 -23.18 7.80 -3.62
CA ILE A 291 -22.68 7.28 -4.91
C ILE A 291 -21.51 6.35 -4.65
N VAL A 292 -21.51 5.20 -5.32
CA VAL A 292 -20.34 4.33 -5.46
C VAL A 292 -19.97 4.22 -6.95
N ASN A 293 -18.68 4.38 -7.25
CA ASN A 293 -18.12 4.30 -8.61
C ASN A 293 -17.23 3.05 -8.72
N ASP A 294 -16.74 2.79 -9.94
CA ASP A 294 -15.73 1.76 -10.21
C ASP A 294 -16.17 0.35 -9.83
N VAL A 295 -17.48 0.08 -9.97
CA VAL A 295 -18.06 -1.25 -9.77
C VAL A 295 -17.97 -2.01 -11.09
N VAL A 296 -17.12 -3.04 -11.14
CA VAL A 296 -16.84 -3.83 -12.34
C VAL A 296 -16.96 -5.32 -12.00
N ALA A 297 -17.69 -6.08 -12.82
CA ALA A 297 -17.79 -7.52 -12.64
C ALA A 297 -16.51 -8.25 -13.06
N ALA A 298 -16.26 -9.40 -12.44
CA ALA A 298 -15.04 -10.18 -12.60
C ALA A 298 -14.97 -10.96 -13.92
N PHE A 299 -13.75 -11.41 -14.20
CA PHE A 299 -13.39 -12.12 -15.43
C PHE A 299 -13.26 -13.63 -15.19
N ALA A 300 -13.59 -14.40 -16.22
CA ALA A 300 -13.43 -15.86 -16.24
C ALA A 300 -13.28 -16.36 -17.67
N GLY A 301 -12.32 -17.26 -17.92
CA GLY A 301 -12.18 -17.94 -19.21
C GLY A 301 -11.15 -17.29 -20.14
N ILE A 302 -11.44 -17.28 -21.45
CA ILE A 302 -10.49 -16.89 -22.48
C ILE A 302 -10.93 -15.57 -23.11
N TYR A 303 -9.99 -14.62 -23.20
CA TYR A 303 -10.17 -13.32 -23.82
C TYR A 303 -9.10 -13.10 -24.89
N THR A 304 -9.36 -12.17 -25.81
CA THR A 304 -8.45 -11.77 -26.89
C THR A 304 -8.00 -10.32 -26.71
N LEU A 305 -6.73 -10.05 -27.03
CA LEU A 305 -6.15 -8.71 -26.97
C LEU A 305 -5.61 -8.29 -28.34
N GLY A 306 -6.05 -7.13 -28.82
CA GLY A 306 -5.61 -6.52 -30.06
C GLY A 306 -6.13 -7.18 -31.36
N GLY A 307 -5.81 -6.58 -32.49
CA GLY A 307 -6.31 -6.98 -33.81
C GLY A 307 -7.73 -6.49 -34.11
N THR A 308 -8.49 -7.24 -34.90
CA THR A 308 -9.88 -6.90 -35.26
C THR A 308 -10.85 -7.45 -34.23
N THR A 309 -11.75 -6.61 -33.70
CA THR A 309 -12.77 -6.99 -32.70
C THR A 309 -12.23 -7.84 -31.54
N PRO A 310 -11.23 -7.36 -30.77
CA PRO A 310 -10.78 -8.06 -29.56
C PRO A 310 -11.70 -7.80 -28.36
N ASP A 311 -11.53 -8.58 -27.31
CA ASP A 311 -12.14 -8.31 -26.01
C ASP A 311 -11.41 -7.19 -25.25
N PHE A 312 -10.10 -7.06 -25.43
CA PHE A 312 -9.31 -5.91 -24.99
C PHE A 312 -8.59 -5.29 -26.18
N VAL A 313 -8.75 -3.99 -26.44
CA VAL A 313 -8.07 -3.31 -27.53
C VAL A 313 -6.57 -3.19 -27.24
N THR A 314 -6.21 -2.95 -25.99
CA THR A 314 -4.83 -2.66 -25.56
C THR A 314 -4.45 -3.33 -24.25
N PHE A 315 -3.15 -3.33 -23.91
CA PHE A 315 -2.69 -3.80 -22.60
C PHE A 315 -3.16 -2.89 -21.46
N ASN A 316 -3.19 -1.58 -21.67
CA ASN A 316 -3.69 -0.65 -20.66
C ASN A 316 -5.19 -0.83 -20.38
N GLU A 317 -5.99 -1.17 -21.40
CA GLU A 317 -7.40 -1.49 -21.19
C GLU A 317 -7.58 -2.80 -20.42
N ALA A 318 -6.82 -3.85 -20.77
CA ALA A 318 -6.83 -5.09 -19.99
C ALA A 318 -6.43 -4.84 -18.52
N ALA A 319 -5.39 -4.04 -18.28
CA ALA A 319 -4.98 -3.66 -16.94
C ALA A 319 -6.10 -2.92 -16.19
N TYR A 320 -6.71 -1.90 -16.80
CA TYR A 320 -7.81 -1.15 -16.19
C TYR A 320 -8.95 -2.06 -15.74
N TRP A 321 -9.45 -2.93 -16.62
CA TRP A 321 -10.58 -3.80 -16.32
C TRP A 321 -10.25 -4.89 -15.30
N LEU A 322 -9.12 -5.57 -15.46
CA LEU A 322 -8.73 -6.66 -14.57
C LEU A 322 -8.41 -6.16 -13.15
N ASN A 323 -7.82 -4.98 -13.01
CA ASN A 323 -7.54 -4.38 -11.71
C ASN A 323 -8.81 -3.98 -10.94
N LEU A 324 -9.87 -3.58 -11.64
CA LEU A 324 -11.15 -3.24 -11.00
C LEU A 324 -12.02 -4.47 -10.73
N GLY A 325 -12.20 -5.33 -11.74
CA GLY A 325 -13.15 -6.45 -11.65
C GLY A 325 -12.58 -7.72 -11.00
N GLY A 326 -11.27 -7.95 -11.12
CA GLY A 326 -10.63 -9.17 -10.64
C GLY A 326 -11.07 -10.44 -11.39
N LEU A 327 -10.80 -11.60 -10.81
CA LEU A 327 -11.07 -12.91 -11.38
C LEU A 327 -11.91 -13.76 -10.43
N ILE A 328 -12.80 -14.58 -11.00
CA ILE A 328 -13.55 -15.63 -10.27
C ILE A 328 -13.21 -17.04 -10.75
N ALA A 329 -12.41 -17.15 -11.82
CA ALA A 329 -11.89 -18.39 -12.40
C ALA A 329 -10.63 -18.05 -13.22
N PRO A 330 -9.80 -19.04 -13.61
CA PRO A 330 -8.65 -18.78 -14.47
C PRO A 330 -8.97 -17.93 -15.69
N VAL A 331 -8.09 -16.97 -15.98
CA VAL A 331 -8.19 -16.11 -17.17
C VAL A 331 -6.96 -16.29 -18.04
N THR A 332 -7.18 -16.52 -19.33
CA THR A 332 -6.12 -16.47 -20.36
C THR A 332 -6.46 -15.37 -21.37
N VAL A 333 -5.53 -14.45 -21.55
CA VAL A 333 -5.60 -13.39 -22.56
C VAL A 333 -4.68 -13.78 -23.73
N ASN A 334 -5.30 -14.15 -24.86
CA ASN A 334 -4.64 -14.45 -26.12
C ASN A 334 -4.38 -13.15 -26.89
N ILE A 335 -3.13 -12.76 -26.96
CA ILE A 335 -2.66 -11.53 -27.59
C ILE A 335 -2.39 -11.80 -29.06
N ARG A 336 -3.10 -11.09 -29.94
CA ARG A 336 -2.93 -11.23 -31.38
C ARG A 336 -1.66 -10.53 -31.85
N ASP A 337 -1.13 -11.01 -32.97
CA ASP A 337 0.10 -10.50 -33.56
C ASP A 337 0.06 -8.97 -33.75
N GLY A 338 1.13 -8.30 -33.34
CA GLY A 338 1.18 -6.84 -33.38
C GLY A 338 2.28 -6.22 -32.55
N ILE A 339 2.46 -4.91 -32.76
CA ILE A 339 3.33 -4.07 -31.97
C ILE A 339 2.46 -3.13 -31.14
N TYR A 340 2.57 -3.25 -29.82
CA TYR A 340 1.83 -2.50 -28.82
C TYR A 340 2.76 -1.46 -28.21
N ASN A 341 2.59 -0.19 -28.60
CA ASN A 341 3.42 0.92 -28.14
C ASN A 341 2.84 1.56 -26.87
N GLU A 342 2.99 0.88 -25.74
CA GLU A 342 2.31 1.21 -24.49
C GLU A 342 3.24 1.10 -23.28
N GLN A 343 3.10 2.05 -22.35
CA GLN A 343 3.60 1.89 -20.98
C GLN A 343 2.46 1.32 -20.14
N VAL A 344 2.67 0.17 -19.51
CA VAL A 344 1.60 -0.61 -18.87
C VAL A 344 1.93 -0.84 -17.41
N SER A 345 0.92 -0.72 -16.55
CA SER A 345 1.01 -1.08 -15.14
C SER A 345 -0.15 -2.00 -14.75
N PHE A 346 0.15 -3.16 -14.18
CA PHE A 346 -0.85 -4.01 -13.51
C PHE A 346 -0.67 -3.88 -12.01
N GLY A 347 -1.75 -3.50 -11.32
CA GLY A 347 -1.81 -3.50 -9.86
C GLY A 347 -2.19 -4.87 -9.29
N GLU A 348 -2.61 -4.91 -8.03
CA GLU A 348 -3.29 -6.07 -7.43
C GLU A 348 -4.57 -6.42 -8.21
N ILE A 349 -4.74 -7.72 -8.48
CA ILE A 349 -5.86 -8.25 -9.25
C ILE A 349 -6.71 -9.08 -8.28
N PRO A 350 -7.91 -8.59 -7.88
CA PRO A 350 -8.71 -9.29 -6.88
C PRO A 350 -9.05 -10.72 -7.30
N GLY A 351 -9.03 -11.65 -6.34
CA GLY A 351 -9.39 -13.05 -6.57
C GLY A 351 -8.32 -13.94 -7.18
N THR A 352 -7.12 -13.42 -7.47
CA THR A 352 -6.04 -14.30 -7.96
C THR A 352 -5.46 -15.15 -6.83
N ASP A 353 -5.25 -16.44 -7.11
CA ASP A 353 -4.69 -17.40 -6.16
C ASP A 353 -4.06 -18.61 -6.90
N THR A 354 -3.76 -19.68 -6.15
CA THR A 354 -3.21 -20.93 -6.70
C THR A 354 -4.08 -21.59 -7.78
N LEU A 355 -5.40 -21.39 -7.73
CA LEU A 355 -6.41 -21.99 -8.62
C LEU A 355 -6.93 -20.99 -9.67
N THR A 356 -6.89 -19.70 -9.36
CA THR A 356 -7.40 -18.59 -10.18
C THR A 356 -6.23 -17.73 -10.65
N GLN A 357 -5.61 -18.15 -11.75
CA GLN A 357 -4.41 -17.48 -12.28
C GLN A 357 -4.74 -16.66 -13.55
N LEU A 358 -3.93 -15.62 -13.78
CA LEU A 358 -3.99 -14.80 -14.98
C LEU A 358 -2.81 -15.14 -15.91
N VAL A 359 -3.10 -15.42 -17.18
CA VAL A 359 -2.08 -15.72 -18.18
C VAL A 359 -2.21 -14.77 -19.37
N PHE A 360 -1.14 -14.06 -19.70
CA PHE A 360 -0.98 -13.34 -20.96
C PHE A 360 -0.09 -14.14 -21.90
N GLN A 361 -0.59 -14.46 -23.09
CA GLN A 361 0.15 -15.22 -24.08
C GLN A 361 -0.08 -14.74 -25.51
N SER A 362 0.88 -14.91 -26.41
CA SER A 362 0.60 -14.80 -27.86
C SER A 362 -0.45 -15.86 -28.25
N GLU A 363 -1.45 -15.45 -29.04
CA GLU A 363 -2.46 -16.34 -29.63
C GLU A 363 -1.79 -17.46 -30.47
N ASN A 364 -0.69 -17.13 -31.16
CA ASN A 364 0.09 -18.06 -31.98
C ASN A 364 1.21 -18.79 -31.20
N GLN A 365 1.37 -18.50 -29.90
CA GLN A 365 2.44 -19.03 -29.06
C GLN A 365 3.86 -18.77 -29.60
N ASP A 366 4.03 -17.69 -30.36
CA ASP A 366 5.32 -17.26 -30.92
C ASP A 366 5.70 -15.88 -30.36
N SER A 367 6.74 -15.86 -29.52
CA SER A 367 7.26 -14.64 -28.89
C SER A 367 7.68 -13.55 -29.87
N SER A 368 7.96 -13.88 -31.14
CA SER A 368 8.39 -12.91 -32.15
C SER A 368 7.25 -12.12 -32.81
N LEU A 369 6.00 -12.58 -32.66
CA LEU A 369 4.83 -11.99 -33.34
C LEU A 369 4.10 -10.93 -32.51
N VAL A 370 4.32 -10.90 -31.19
CA VAL A 370 3.73 -9.93 -30.27
C VAL A 370 4.84 -9.14 -29.60
N SER A 371 4.85 -7.81 -29.74
CA SER A 371 5.82 -6.92 -29.08
C SER A 371 5.13 -5.84 -28.26
N LEU A 372 5.24 -5.91 -26.94
CA LEU A 372 4.94 -4.80 -26.04
C LEU A 372 6.19 -3.94 -25.86
N GLN A 373 6.14 -2.68 -26.27
CA GLN A 373 7.31 -1.81 -26.30
C GLN A 373 7.01 -0.37 -25.89
N TYR A 374 7.98 0.29 -25.26
CA TYR A 374 7.81 1.70 -24.88
C TYR A 374 9.12 2.47 -24.83
N ASN A 375 9.05 3.76 -25.20
CA ASN A 375 10.13 4.73 -25.06
C ASN A 375 9.96 5.51 -23.74
N ALA A 376 10.42 4.90 -22.65
CA ALA A 376 10.28 5.41 -21.30
C ALA A 376 11.11 6.67 -20.99
N ASN A 377 10.90 7.24 -19.80
CA ASN A 377 11.57 8.43 -19.30
C ASN A 377 12.09 8.21 -17.86
N PHE A 378 12.72 9.22 -17.26
CA PHE A 378 13.30 9.10 -15.92
C PHE A 378 12.27 8.77 -14.83
N SER A 379 11.11 9.43 -14.85
CA SER A 379 10.07 9.27 -13.83
C SER A 379 9.40 7.90 -13.90
N ASN A 380 9.21 7.40 -15.12
CA ASN A 380 8.64 6.07 -15.40
C ASN A 380 9.58 5.32 -16.35
N PRO A 381 10.65 4.68 -15.83
CA PRO A 381 11.72 4.12 -16.64
C PRO A 381 11.38 2.70 -17.13
N HIS A 382 10.11 2.32 -17.26
CA HIS A 382 9.67 0.94 -17.52
C HIS A 382 8.81 0.81 -18.79
N THR A 383 8.75 -0.38 -19.38
CA THR A 383 7.70 -0.75 -20.34
C THR A 383 6.52 -1.40 -19.63
N LEU A 384 6.77 -2.46 -18.86
CA LEU A 384 5.80 -3.14 -18.01
C LEU A 384 6.15 -2.95 -16.53
N LYS A 385 5.18 -2.56 -15.71
CA LYS A 385 5.30 -2.48 -14.26
C LYS A 385 4.23 -3.36 -13.59
N LEU A 386 4.65 -4.15 -12.62
CA LEU A 386 3.76 -4.91 -11.75
C LEU A 386 3.81 -4.26 -10.36
N VAL A 387 2.66 -3.88 -9.82
CA VAL A 387 2.51 -3.07 -8.60
C VAL A 387 1.52 -3.77 -7.67
N GLY A 388 1.95 -4.88 -7.07
CA GLY A 388 1.10 -5.75 -6.25
C GLY A 388 0.34 -6.79 -7.07
N ALA A 389 0.69 -6.96 -8.34
CA ALA A 389 0.11 -8.02 -9.16
C ALA A 389 0.61 -9.37 -8.68
N ASP A 390 -0.32 -10.30 -8.48
CA ASP A 390 -0.06 -11.63 -7.99
C ASP A 390 -0.54 -12.71 -8.97
N TRP A 391 0.06 -13.90 -8.90
CA TRP A 391 -0.39 -15.11 -9.63
C TRP A 391 -0.58 -14.89 -11.14
N THR A 392 0.33 -14.11 -11.72
CA THR A 392 0.26 -13.70 -13.13
C THR A 392 1.42 -14.28 -13.93
N THR A 393 1.11 -14.84 -15.09
CA THR A 393 2.07 -15.40 -16.04
C THR A 393 2.11 -14.58 -17.33
N PHE A 394 3.31 -14.19 -17.77
CA PHE A 394 3.54 -13.68 -19.12
C PHE A 394 4.35 -14.71 -19.90
N GLN A 395 3.85 -15.11 -21.07
CA GLN A 395 4.49 -16.12 -21.88
C GLN A 395 4.37 -15.91 -23.39
N HIS A 396 5.31 -16.46 -24.16
CA HIS A 396 5.26 -16.42 -25.63
C HIS A 396 5.09 -15.02 -26.23
N ILE A 397 5.64 -13.97 -25.61
CA ILE A 397 5.59 -12.59 -26.13
C ILE A 397 6.98 -11.93 -26.07
N THR A 398 7.15 -10.83 -26.81
CA THR A 398 8.28 -9.92 -26.67
C THR A 398 7.90 -8.75 -25.76
N ILE A 399 8.79 -8.37 -24.84
CA ILE A 399 8.72 -7.09 -24.13
C ILE A 399 10.03 -6.32 -24.35
N GLN A 400 9.92 -5.03 -24.70
CA GLN A 400 11.06 -4.21 -25.09
C GLN A 400 11.07 -2.82 -24.44
N GLY A 401 12.23 -2.41 -23.91
CA GLY A 401 12.52 -1.02 -23.56
C GLY A 401 13.24 -0.29 -24.71
N LEU A 402 12.65 0.79 -25.24
CA LEU A 402 13.17 1.50 -26.42
C LEU A 402 14.12 2.65 -26.09
N ASN A 403 14.01 3.26 -24.91
CA ASN A 403 14.83 4.41 -24.55
C ASN A 403 16.30 4.00 -24.33
N THR A 404 17.25 4.84 -24.71
CA THR A 404 18.68 4.54 -24.56
C THR A 404 19.21 4.81 -23.15
N ASN A 405 18.46 5.49 -22.28
CA ASN A 405 18.85 5.85 -20.92
C ASN A 405 17.95 5.23 -19.84
N TYR A 406 16.64 5.17 -20.09
CA TYR A 406 15.60 4.78 -19.14
C TYR A 406 14.67 3.73 -19.75
N ALA A 407 15.06 2.46 -19.67
CA ALA A 407 14.41 1.38 -20.41
C ALA A 407 14.48 0.06 -19.63
N ARG A 408 13.98 0.08 -18.40
CA ARG A 408 13.64 -1.15 -17.71
C ARG A 408 12.55 -1.86 -18.50
N THR A 409 12.74 -3.13 -18.81
CA THR A 409 11.74 -3.85 -19.61
C THR A 409 10.55 -4.23 -18.73
N ILE A 410 10.83 -4.89 -17.60
CA ILE A 410 9.86 -5.29 -16.58
C ILE A 410 10.32 -4.77 -15.22
N THR A 411 9.46 -4.07 -14.51
CA THR A 411 9.67 -3.61 -13.14
C THR A 411 8.71 -4.31 -12.19
N LEU A 412 9.25 -4.97 -11.16
CA LEU A 412 8.52 -5.54 -10.05
C LEU A 412 8.51 -4.55 -8.89
N ASP A 413 7.32 -4.13 -8.49
CA ASP A 413 7.07 -3.11 -7.47
C ASP A 413 5.99 -3.59 -6.47
N SER A 414 5.89 -2.91 -5.32
CA SER A 414 4.85 -3.07 -4.28
C SER A 414 4.35 -4.50 -4.06
N ALA A 415 5.09 -5.37 -3.36
CA ALA A 415 4.70 -6.74 -2.99
C ALA A 415 4.31 -7.76 -4.10
N SER A 416 4.45 -7.45 -5.40
CA SER A 416 4.09 -8.39 -6.49
C SER A 416 4.70 -9.79 -6.31
N THR A 417 3.89 -10.84 -6.17
CA THR A 417 4.32 -12.21 -5.83
C THR A 417 3.78 -13.28 -6.78
N HIS A 418 4.41 -14.45 -6.84
CA HIS A 418 4.00 -15.56 -7.72
C HIS A 418 3.95 -15.18 -9.22
N ILE A 419 4.87 -14.32 -9.64
CA ILE A 419 5.00 -13.92 -11.04
C ILE A 419 5.81 -14.94 -11.82
N THR A 420 5.28 -15.40 -12.95
CA THR A 420 5.99 -16.28 -13.89
C THR A 420 6.25 -15.56 -15.21
N LEU A 421 7.52 -15.47 -15.58
CA LEU A 421 7.99 -14.91 -16.84
C LEU A 421 8.61 -16.04 -17.64
N GLN A 422 7.95 -16.52 -18.70
CA GLN A 422 8.44 -17.71 -19.41
C GLN A 422 8.33 -17.71 -20.92
N ILE A 423 9.30 -18.32 -21.61
CA ILE A 423 9.27 -18.48 -23.08
C ILE A 423 9.09 -17.12 -23.79
N MET A 424 9.72 -16.08 -23.26
CA MET A 424 9.66 -14.73 -23.81
C MET A 424 10.96 -14.29 -24.46
N LEU A 425 10.85 -13.29 -25.32
CA LEU A 425 11.98 -12.46 -25.74
C LEU A 425 11.95 -11.13 -24.96
N LEU A 426 12.92 -10.92 -24.08
CA LEU A 426 13.02 -9.69 -23.31
C LEU A 426 14.24 -8.91 -23.78
N THR A 427 14.04 -7.67 -24.21
CA THR A 427 15.13 -6.88 -24.81
C THR A 427 15.17 -5.45 -24.28
N GLY A 428 16.38 -4.92 -24.20
CA GLY A 428 16.67 -3.56 -23.75
C GLY A 428 17.72 -2.88 -24.63
N PRO A 429 18.18 -1.68 -24.25
CA PRO A 429 19.14 -0.93 -25.05
C PRO A 429 20.54 -1.56 -25.01
N SER A 430 21.29 -1.43 -26.11
CA SER A 430 22.62 -2.06 -26.31
C SER A 430 23.80 -1.15 -26.01
N ASN A 431 23.56 0.12 -25.69
CA ASN A 431 24.61 1.10 -25.40
C ASN A 431 25.23 0.87 -24.01
N VAL A 432 26.56 0.90 -23.95
CA VAL A 432 27.34 0.60 -22.74
C VAL A 432 26.93 1.51 -21.58
N SER A 433 26.46 0.90 -20.48
CA SER A 433 26.16 1.55 -19.20
C SER A 433 26.11 0.52 -18.08
N ASN A 434 26.35 0.98 -16.85
CA ASN A 434 26.22 0.22 -15.61
C ASN A 434 24.96 0.61 -14.80
N SER A 435 24.10 1.45 -15.35
CA SER A 435 22.90 1.96 -14.68
C SER A 435 21.80 0.89 -14.59
N SER A 436 21.14 0.79 -13.42
CA SER A 436 19.99 -0.11 -13.23
C SER A 436 18.71 0.39 -13.91
N TYR A 437 18.70 1.62 -14.45
CA TYR A 437 17.61 2.13 -15.30
C TYR A 437 17.48 1.42 -16.64
N ARG A 438 18.41 0.49 -16.96
CA ARG A 438 18.41 -0.30 -18.21
C ARG A 438 18.44 -1.79 -17.92
N SER A 439 17.90 -2.20 -16.77
CA SER A 439 17.78 -3.61 -16.40
C SER A 439 16.63 -4.25 -17.18
N ILE A 440 16.75 -5.47 -17.67
CA ILE A 440 15.63 -6.13 -18.33
C ILE A 440 14.54 -6.46 -17.30
N ILE A 441 14.89 -7.20 -16.25
CA ILE A 441 14.02 -7.43 -15.09
C ILE A 441 14.62 -6.70 -13.89
N TYR A 442 13.80 -5.88 -13.22
CA TYR A 442 14.22 -5.06 -12.10
C TYR A 442 13.24 -5.19 -10.93
N SER A 443 13.71 -5.51 -9.73
CA SER A 443 12.96 -5.29 -8.49
C SER A 443 13.34 -3.96 -7.85
N TYR A 444 12.36 -3.24 -7.32
CA TYR A 444 12.57 -1.98 -6.62
C TYR A 444 13.43 -2.16 -5.36
N ASN A 445 14.17 -1.11 -4.99
CA ASN A 445 14.91 -1.06 -3.73
C ASN A 445 14.21 -0.05 -2.82
N THR A 446 13.75 -0.50 -1.66
CA THR A 446 12.95 0.29 -0.72
C THR A 446 13.57 0.25 0.68
N SER A 447 13.16 1.18 1.53
CA SER A 447 13.41 1.17 2.97
C SER A 447 12.30 0.50 3.79
N THR A 448 11.18 0.10 3.18
CA THR A 448 10.06 -0.58 3.85
C THR A 448 10.03 -2.08 3.52
N GLN A 449 9.58 -2.92 4.45
CA GLN A 449 9.56 -4.37 4.28
C GLN A 449 8.60 -4.85 3.18
N ASP A 450 7.61 -4.02 2.81
CA ASP A 450 6.50 -4.36 1.94
C ASP A 450 6.87 -4.61 0.46
N PHE A 451 8.15 -4.44 0.07
CA PHE A 451 8.59 -4.73 -1.30
C PHE A 451 9.46 -5.98 -1.34
N SER A 452 8.80 -7.13 -1.45
CA SER A 452 9.47 -8.42 -1.54
C SER A 452 8.85 -9.26 -2.66
N PRO A 453 9.38 -9.24 -3.90
CA PRO A 453 8.85 -10.05 -4.99
C PRO A 453 9.16 -11.53 -4.77
N HIS A 454 8.38 -12.16 -3.90
CA HIS A 454 8.47 -13.58 -3.59
C HIS A 454 8.00 -14.43 -4.78
N TYR A 455 8.52 -15.65 -4.86
CA TYR A 455 8.07 -16.65 -5.83
C TYR A 455 8.15 -16.19 -7.29
N LEU A 456 9.11 -15.33 -7.63
CA LEU A 456 9.40 -14.95 -9.02
C LEU A 456 10.07 -16.12 -9.75
N ARG A 457 9.51 -16.47 -10.91
CA ARG A 457 10.04 -17.50 -11.80
C ARG A 457 10.38 -16.91 -13.15
N VAL A 458 11.65 -16.99 -13.56
CA VAL A 458 12.16 -16.53 -14.85
C VAL A 458 12.66 -17.77 -15.60
N LEU A 459 11.87 -18.26 -16.57
CA LEU A 459 12.05 -19.60 -17.14
C LEU A 459 12.14 -19.57 -18.68
N ASN A 460 13.12 -20.27 -19.26
CA ASN A 460 13.16 -20.50 -20.71
C ASN A 460 13.13 -19.22 -21.58
N ASN A 461 13.58 -18.08 -21.05
CA ASN A 461 13.53 -16.81 -21.77
C ASN A 461 14.82 -16.56 -22.55
N ARG A 462 14.71 -15.75 -23.61
CA ARG A 462 15.85 -15.11 -24.27
C ARG A 462 15.92 -13.65 -23.83
N ILE A 463 16.99 -13.30 -23.12
CA ILE A 463 17.18 -11.99 -22.46
C ILE A 463 18.36 -11.27 -23.12
N VAL A 464 18.09 -10.21 -23.88
CA VAL A 464 19.05 -9.60 -24.81
C VAL A 464 19.34 -8.14 -24.44
N SER A 465 20.63 -7.80 -24.45
CA SER A 465 21.13 -6.45 -24.13
C SER A 465 20.73 -6.01 -22.71
N GLY A 466 20.72 -4.70 -22.45
CA GLY A 466 20.49 -4.15 -21.13
C GLY A 466 21.74 -4.13 -20.26
N SER A 467 21.73 -3.25 -19.26
CA SER A 467 22.80 -3.15 -18.27
C SER A 467 22.80 -4.37 -17.35
N TYR A 468 21.62 -4.77 -16.89
CA TYR A 468 21.40 -5.96 -16.08
C TYR A 468 20.41 -6.87 -16.82
N GLY A 469 20.65 -8.18 -16.84
CA GLY A 469 19.64 -9.13 -17.29
C GLY A 469 18.53 -9.21 -16.24
N VAL A 470 18.89 -9.68 -15.05
CA VAL A 470 18.00 -9.70 -13.88
C VAL A 470 18.68 -8.96 -12.74
N HIS A 471 18.01 -7.94 -12.20
CA HIS A 471 18.42 -7.22 -11.00
C HIS A 471 17.36 -7.44 -9.91
N LEU A 472 17.65 -8.35 -8.98
CA LEU A 472 16.79 -8.68 -7.86
C LEU A 472 17.46 -8.35 -6.54
N ARG A 473 16.71 -7.67 -5.70
CA ARG A 473 17.09 -7.26 -4.36
C ARG A 473 15.91 -7.49 -3.43
N GLY A 474 16.12 -8.31 -2.40
CA GLY A 474 15.21 -8.41 -1.26
C GLY A 474 15.51 -7.34 -0.22
N TYR A 475 14.64 -7.21 0.77
CA TYR A 475 14.70 -6.12 1.74
C TYR A 475 16.02 -6.11 2.54
N ASN A 476 16.32 -7.20 3.26
CA ASN A 476 17.59 -7.41 3.95
C ASN A 476 17.81 -8.91 4.26
N THR A 477 18.94 -9.25 4.89
CA THR A 477 19.27 -10.64 5.25
C THR A 477 18.34 -11.27 6.28
N SER A 478 17.66 -10.48 7.10
CA SER A 478 16.67 -10.96 8.08
C SER A 478 15.28 -11.16 7.45
N ASN A 479 15.00 -10.48 6.34
CA ASN A 479 13.76 -10.57 5.58
C ASN A 479 14.09 -10.69 4.09
N PRO A 480 14.74 -11.80 3.69
CA PRO A 480 15.10 -12.05 2.31
C PRO A 480 13.86 -12.42 1.47
N ASN A 481 13.98 -12.27 0.16
CA ASN A 481 12.96 -12.82 -0.75
C ASN A 481 13.08 -14.35 -0.83
N ILE A 482 11.95 -15.07 -0.81
CA ILE A 482 11.89 -16.52 -0.96
C ILE A 482 11.38 -16.94 -2.35
N GLY A 483 11.68 -18.18 -2.74
CA GLY A 483 11.04 -18.84 -3.89
C GLY A 483 11.51 -18.37 -5.27
N ILE A 484 12.69 -17.76 -5.37
CA ILE A 484 13.20 -17.29 -6.66
C ILE A 484 13.76 -18.44 -7.49
N GLU A 485 13.26 -18.54 -8.71
CA GLU A 485 13.75 -19.48 -9.72
C GLU A 485 14.20 -18.71 -10.98
N VAL A 486 15.45 -18.89 -11.39
CA VAL A 486 15.96 -18.42 -12.68
C VAL A 486 16.54 -19.62 -13.41
N SER A 487 15.76 -20.21 -14.32
CA SER A 487 16.13 -21.48 -14.95
C SER A 487 16.01 -21.49 -16.47
N ASN A 488 16.95 -22.18 -17.12
CA ASN A 488 16.96 -22.42 -18.58
C ASN A 488 16.91 -21.16 -19.46
N ASN A 489 17.38 -20.00 -18.97
CA ASN A 489 17.36 -18.76 -19.77
C ASN A 489 18.65 -18.57 -20.58
N GLN A 490 18.55 -17.84 -21.70
CA GLN A 490 19.67 -17.38 -22.51
C GLN A 490 19.87 -15.87 -22.35
N PHE A 491 20.90 -15.48 -21.59
CA PHE A 491 21.35 -14.11 -21.41
C PHE A 491 22.42 -13.76 -22.44
N ILE A 492 22.14 -12.74 -23.26
CA ILE A 492 22.98 -12.33 -24.39
C ILE A 492 23.30 -10.84 -24.30
N ASN A 493 24.59 -10.52 -24.21
CA ASN A 493 25.12 -9.16 -24.30
C ASN A 493 24.61 -8.19 -23.22
N GLN A 494 24.36 -8.69 -22.01
CA GLN A 494 24.26 -7.81 -20.85
C GLN A 494 25.59 -7.08 -20.64
N ILE A 495 25.51 -5.84 -20.18
CA ILE A 495 26.66 -4.92 -20.13
C ILE A 495 27.35 -4.93 -18.76
N TYR A 496 26.58 -5.03 -17.67
CA TYR A 496 27.12 -4.91 -16.31
C TYR A 496 26.88 -6.15 -15.45
N TYR A 497 25.68 -6.74 -15.48
CA TYR A 497 25.42 -8.04 -14.86
C TYR A 497 24.52 -8.91 -15.72
N GLY A 498 24.85 -10.20 -15.87
CA GLY A 498 23.86 -11.18 -16.31
C GLY A 498 22.76 -11.30 -15.25
N LEU A 499 23.17 -11.71 -14.05
CA LEU A 499 22.32 -11.82 -12.86
C LEU A 499 22.94 -11.04 -11.70
N TYR A 500 22.13 -10.18 -11.07
CA TYR A 500 22.44 -9.49 -9.82
C TYR A 500 21.38 -9.88 -8.79
N ILE A 501 21.77 -10.70 -7.81
CA ILE A 501 20.86 -11.36 -6.88
C ILE A 501 21.32 -11.06 -5.45
N VAL A 502 20.51 -10.29 -4.72
CA VAL A 502 20.88 -9.76 -3.39
C VAL A 502 19.78 -9.99 -2.37
N ASN A 503 20.11 -10.43 -1.15
CA ASN A 503 19.15 -10.66 -0.06
C ASN A 503 18.05 -11.67 -0.44
N GLN A 504 18.44 -12.85 -0.90
CA GLN A 504 17.51 -13.93 -1.26
C GLN A 504 17.70 -15.13 -0.32
N ASP A 505 16.60 -15.85 -0.09
CA ASP A 505 16.58 -17.11 0.62
C ASP A 505 16.45 -18.24 -0.39
N ARG A 506 17.47 -19.09 -0.42
CA ARG A 506 17.49 -20.31 -1.25
C ARG A 506 17.11 -20.09 -2.73
N PRO A 507 17.62 -19.07 -3.44
CA PRO A 507 17.36 -18.94 -4.87
C PRO A 507 17.91 -20.14 -5.65
N GLU A 508 17.20 -20.49 -6.72
CA GLU A 508 17.58 -21.54 -7.66
C GLU A 508 18.00 -20.92 -8.99
N ILE A 509 19.28 -21.05 -9.35
CA ILE A 509 19.86 -20.52 -10.59
C ILE A 509 20.42 -21.70 -11.39
N ILE A 510 19.63 -22.19 -12.33
CA ILE A 510 19.84 -23.53 -12.91
C ILE A 510 19.88 -23.46 -14.44
N SER A 511 20.87 -24.09 -15.06
CA SER A 511 20.92 -24.33 -16.52
C SER A 511 20.84 -23.06 -17.38
N ASN A 512 21.26 -21.91 -16.88
CA ASN A 512 21.28 -20.67 -17.68
C ASN A 512 22.53 -20.59 -18.56
N ILE A 513 22.38 -20.02 -19.76
CA ILE A 513 23.49 -19.66 -20.65
C ILE A 513 23.67 -18.15 -20.59
N ILE A 514 24.80 -17.69 -20.07
CA ILE A 514 25.13 -16.28 -19.90
C ILE A 514 26.35 -15.94 -20.75
N SER A 515 26.18 -15.04 -21.71
CA SER A 515 27.23 -14.68 -22.65
C SER A 515 27.25 -13.20 -22.98
N THR A 516 28.44 -12.60 -23.06
CA THR A 516 28.59 -11.23 -23.56
C THR A 516 29.83 -11.09 -24.45
N THR A 517 29.65 -10.45 -25.61
CA THR A 517 30.76 -10.00 -26.46
C THR A 517 31.05 -8.51 -26.27
N VAL A 518 30.26 -7.81 -25.44
CA VAL A 518 30.38 -6.37 -25.21
C VAL A 518 31.61 -6.10 -24.35
N ALA A 519 32.52 -5.26 -24.83
CA ALA A 519 33.70 -4.83 -24.08
C ALA A 519 33.34 -3.72 -23.10
N ALA A 520 32.75 -4.08 -21.96
CA ALA A 520 32.45 -3.17 -20.86
C ALA A 520 33.28 -3.48 -19.62
N SER A 521 33.71 -2.45 -18.89
CA SER A 521 34.41 -2.63 -17.62
C SER A 521 33.41 -3.04 -16.52
N GLY A 522 33.86 -3.92 -15.62
CA GLY A 522 33.06 -4.30 -14.45
C GLY A 522 31.95 -5.32 -14.69
N TYR A 523 31.85 -5.92 -15.89
CA TYR A 523 30.83 -6.93 -16.17
C TYR A 523 30.97 -8.16 -15.27
N ASN A 524 29.85 -8.68 -14.75
CA ASN A 524 29.79 -9.94 -14.00
C ASN A 524 28.72 -10.88 -14.58
N GLY A 525 29.02 -12.19 -14.62
CA GLY A 525 28.05 -13.19 -15.07
C GLY A 525 26.91 -13.35 -14.07
N ILE A 526 27.20 -13.98 -12.93
CA ILE A 526 26.27 -14.15 -11.81
C ILE A 526 26.89 -13.52 -10.58
N TYR A 527 26.16 -12.59 -9.95
CA TYR A 527 26.49 -12.02 -8.67
C TYR A 527 25.46 -12.44 -7.62
N LEU A 528 25.94 -13.13 -6.59
CA LEU A 528 25.18 -13.42 -5.38
C LEU A 528 25.74 -12.59 -4.23
N ASN A 529 24.86 -11.87 -3.53
CA ASN A 529 25.20 -11.25 -2.27
C ASN A 529 24.12 -11.40 -1.22
N ALA A 530 24.55 -11.53 0.04
CA ALA A 530 23.65 -11.58 1.19
C ALA A 530 22.58 -12.68 1.04
N THR A 531 22.92 -13.76 0.32
CA THR A 531 22.03 -14.89 0.03
C THR A 531 22.17 -15.94 1.12
N ARG A 532 21.08 -16.59 1.53
CA ARG A 532 21.04 -17.44 2.74
C ARG A 532 20.41 -18.82 2.53
N ASN A 533 20.65 -19.69 3.51
CA ASN A 533 19.98 -20.98 3.82
C ASN A 533 19.97 -22.09 2.75
N GLY A 534 21.01 -22.17 1.90
CA GLY A 534 21.21 -23.32 1.01
C GLY A 534 20.68 -23.09 -0.41
N TYR A 535 21.19 -22.04 -1.06
CA TYR A 535 20.90 -21.72 -2.45
C TYR A 535 21.55 -22.70 -3.44
N THR A 536 21.03 -22.75 -4.67
CA THR A 536 21.52 -23.65 -5.73
C THR A 536 21.96 -22.86 -6.96
N VAL A 537 23.21 -23.04 -7.38
CA VAL A 537 23.76 -22.51 -8.64
C VAL A 537 24.33 -23.68 -9.43
N THR A 538 23.56 -24.24 -10.36
CA THR A 538 23.96 -25.46 -11.06
C THR A 538 23.77 -25.44 -12.57
N ASN A 539 24.61 -26.18 -13.28
CA ASN A 539 24.52 -26.38 -14.74
C ASN A 539 24.59 -25.09 -15.57
N ASN A 540 25.02 -23.96 -15.01
CA ASN A 540 25.09 -22.70 -15.74
C ASN A 540 26.33 -22.67 -16.63
N ARG A 541 26.20 -22.05 -17.81
CA ARG A 541 27.30 -21.80 -18.75
C ARG A 541 27.52 -20.30 -18.88
N ILE A 542 28.65 -19.81 -18.37
CA ILE A 542 29.00 -18.39 -18.35
C ILE A 542 30.22 -18.16 -19.24
N SER A 543 30.15 -17.18 -20.13
CA SER A 543 31.25 -16.80 -21.02
C SER A 543 31.27 -15.29 -21.28
N GLY A 544 32.46 -14.70 -21.40
CA GLY A 544 32.57 -13.30 -21.81
C GLY A 544 33.98 -12.90 -22.19
N THR A 545 34.11 -11.87 -23.02
CA THR A 545 35.42 -11.37 -23.51
C THR A 545 36.21 -10.61 -22.45
N ASN A 546 35.52 -9.82 -21.59
CA ASN A 546 36.14 -9.05 -20.50
C ASN A 546 35.35 -9.07 -19.16
N PRO A 547 34.76 -10.19 -18.71
CA PRO A 547 34.15 -10.25 -17.38
C PRO A 547 35.19 -9.94 -16.30
N THR A 548 34.81 -9.08 -15.36
CA THR A 548 35.55 -8.95 -14.11
C THR A 548 35.37 -10.24 -13.31
N TYR A 549 34.13 -10.72 -13.14
CA TYR A 549 33.85 -12.02 -12.51
C TYR A 549 32.86 -12.86 -13.31
N GLY A 550 33.15 -14.15 -13.47
CA GLY A 550 32.17 -15.10 -14.03
C GLY A 550 31.08 -15.40 -13.00
N LEU A 551 31.49 -16.03 -11.89
CA LEU A 551 30.72 -16.18 -10.66
C LEU A 551 31.30 -15.27 -9.59
N TYR A 552 30.49 -14.40 -9.00
CA TYR A 552 30.86 -13.57 -7.86
C TYR A 552 29.93 -13.85 -6.69
N ILE A 553 30.45 -14.55 -5.70
CA ILE A 553 29.75 -15.01 -4.50
C ILE A 553 30.31 -14.21 -3.32
N TYR A 554 29.52 -13.29 -2.78
CA TYR A 554 29.98 -12.30 -1.80
C TYR A 554 29.03 -12.23 -0.61
N ASP A 555 29.49 -12.62 0.59
CA ASP A 555 28.60 -12.68 1.77
C ASP A 555 27.36 -13.54 1.47
N ALA A 556 27.54 -14.74 0.91
CA ALA A 556 26.47 -15.66 0.58
C ALA A 556 26.67 -16.97 1.34
N ASP A 557 25.94 -17.14 2.44
CA ASP A 557 26.17 -18.22 3.40
C ASP A 557 25.13 -19.33 3.28
N GLY A 558 25.61 -20.56 3.30
CA GLY A 558 24.82 -21.70 3.72
C GLY A 558 24.77 -21.82 5.25
N THR A 559 24.23 -22.93 5.72
CA THR A 559 24.35 -23.37 7.12
C THR A 559 24.91 -24.78 7.17
N ALA A 560 25.31 -25.26 8.35
CA ALA A 560 25.77 -26.64 8.52
C ALA A 560 24.74 -27.69 8.05
N VAL A 561 23.44 -27.35 8.12
CA VAL A 561 22.33 -28.22 7.69
C VAL A 561 21.96 -27.96 6.23
N ASN A 562 21.80 -26.69 5.84
CA ASN A 562 21.42 -26.28 4.50
C ASN A 562 22.59 -25.57 3.81
N ARG A 563 23.53 -26.34 3.26
CA ARG A 563 24.73 -25.84 2.57
C ARG A 563 24.38 -25.28 1.20
N GLY A 564 25.08 -24.22 0.76
CA GLY A 564 24.88 -23.66 -0.58
C GLY A 564 25.54 -24.53 -1.65
N LEU A 565 24.82 -24.97 -2.67
CA LEU A 565 25.34 -25.85 -3.73
C LEU A 565 25.73 -25.03 -4.96
N ILE A 566 27.02 -25.09 -5.32
CA ILE A 566 27.53 -24.51 -6.57
C ILE A 566 28.19 -25.64 -7.35
N ALA A 567 27.48 -26.21 -8.33
CA ALA A 567 27.97 -27.41 -9.00
C ALA A 567 27.69 -27.50 -10.50
N ASN A 568 28.55 -28.24 -11.21
CA ASN A 568 28.41 -28.50 -12.65
C ASN A 568 28.33 -27.24 -13.52
N ASN A 569 28.88 -26.11 -13.06
CA ASN A 569 28.90 -24.88 -13.85
C ASN A 569 30.14 -24.86 -14.76
N PHE A 570 29.98 -24.35 -15.98
CA PHE A 570 31.08 -23.98 -16.86
C PHE A 570 31.25 -22.47 -16.87
N VAL A 571 32.43 -21.98 -16.53
CA VAL A 571 32.72 -20.55 -16.44
C VAL A 571 33.99 -20.22 -17.18
N GLN A 572 33.88 -19.39 -18.21
CA GLN A 572 35.00 -18.85 -18.94
C GLN A 572 35.06 -17.34 -18.82
N THR A 573 36.21 -16.84 -18.36
CA THR A 573 36.50 -15.39 -18.26
C THR A 573 37.78 -15.05 -19.00
N GLY A 574 37.88 -13.83 -19.49
CA GLY A 574 39.04 -13.33 -20.24
C GLY A 574 39.38 -11.89 -19.91
N GLY A 575 40.19 -11.26 -20.77
CA GLY A 575 40.52 -9.83 -20.69
C GLY A 575 41.87 -9.54 -20.07
N ASN A 576 42.03 -8.33 -19.52
CA ASN A 576 43.30 -7.81 -19.00
C ASN A 576 43.18 -7.21 -17.58
N SER A 577 42.04 -7.37 -16.91
CA SER A 577 41.83 -6.86 -15.54
C SER A 577 42.69 -7.62 -14.53
N SER A 578 43.37 -6.88 -13.65
CA SER A 578 44.12 -7.45 -12.52
C SER A 578 43.25 -8.16 -11.49
N THR A 579 41.95 -7.87 -11.48
CA THR A 579 40.96 -8.54 -10.63
C THR A 579 40.15 -9.58 -11.38
N GLY A 580 40.44 -9.87 -12.66
CA GLY A 580 39.66 -10.82 -13.45
C GLY A 580 39.63 -12.23 -12.85
N ARG A 581 38.43 -12.79 -12.61
CA ARG A 581 38.29 -14.14 -12.04
C ARG A 581 37.16 -14.95 -12.66
N ALA A 582 37.35 -16.25 -12.86
CA ALA A 582 36.26 -17.12 -13.28
C ALA A 582 35.28 -17.33 -12.13
N ALA A 583 35.76 -17.62 -10.92
CA ALA A 583 34.97 -17.63 -9.70
C ALA A 583 35.67 -16.82 -8.60
N TYR A 584 34.93 -15.92 -7.97
CA TYR A 584 35.34 -15.19 -6.78
C TYR A 584 34.38 -15.51 -5.63
N VAL A 585 34.88 -16.18 -4.60
CA VAL A 585 34.15 -16.55 -3.40
C VAL A 585 34.73 -15.77 -2.23
N TYR A 586 33.96 -14.84 -1.68
CA TYR A 586 34.39 -13.92 -0.64
C TYR A 586 33.41 -13.93 0.53
N ALA A 587 33.93 -14.09 1.75
CA ALA A 587 33.15 -14.01 3.00
C ALA A 587 31.88 -14.88 2.94
N SER A 588 31.96 -16.08 2.39
CA SER A 588 30.80 -16.93 2.10
C SER A 588 31.07 -18.32 2.63
N ASP A 589 30.31 -18.82 3.58
CA ASP A 589 30.60 -20.05 4.31
C ASP A 589 29.58 -21.17 4.02
N TYR A 590 29.94 -22.40 4.42
CA TYR A 590 29.09 -23.58 4.27
C TYR A 590 28.67 -23.86 2.81
N LEU A 591 29.62 -23.75 1.88
CA LEU A 591 29.39 -24.01 0.46
C LEU A 591 29.86 -25.39 0.04
N ASP A 592 29.15 -25.98 -0.90
CA ASP A 592 29.47 -27.21 -1.60
C ASP A 592 29.78 -26.87 -3.05
N PHE A 593 31.06 -26.63 -3.34
CA PHE A 593 31.56 -26.19 -4.63
C PHE A 593 32.12 -27.40 -5.39
N TYR A 594 31.29 -28.03 -6.24
CA TYR A 594 31.57 -29.36 -6.82
C TYR A 594 31.53 -29.42 -8.34
N HIS A 595 32.46 -30.15 -8.96
CA HIS A 595 32.38 -30.48 -10.39
C HIS A 595 32.29 -29.27 -11.34
N ASN A 596 32.78 -28.10 -10.92
CA ASN A 596 32.78 -26.90 -11.77
C ASN A 596 33.99 -26.90 -12.69
N SER A 597 33.80 -26.36 -13.90
CA SER A 597 34.86 -26.11 -14.88
C SER A 597 35.12 -24.61 -15.00
N LEU A 598 36.22 -24.15 -14.42
CA LEU A 598 36.62 -22.75 -14.37
C LEU A 598 37.83 -22.53 -15.29
N ASN A 599 37.66 -21.70 -16.31
CA ASN A 599 38.70 -21.35 -17.28
C ASN A 599 38.92 -19.84 -17.32
N ASN A 600 40.06 -19.39 -16.81
CA ASN A 600 40.50 -18.00 -16.92
C ASN A 600 41.54 -17.85 -18.04
N THR A 601 41.20 -17.04 -19.04
CA THR A 601 42.08 -16.66 -20.16
C THR A 601 42.57 -15.22 -20.04
N ASN A 602 42.41 -14.58 -18.89
CA ASN A 602 42.91 -13.23 -18.64
C ASN A 602 44.45 -13.19 -18.73
N VAL A 603 45.00 -12.13 -19.33
CA VAL A 603 46.44 -11.96 -19.55
C VAL A 603 47.18 -11.35 -18.35
N SER A 604 46.45 -10.83 -17.36
CA SER A 604 47.04 -10.23 -16.17
C SER A 604 47.63 -11.29 -15.24
N THR A 605 48.85 -11.07 -14.78
CA THR A 605 49.57 -11.93 -13.83
C THR A 605 48.99 -11.92 -12.41
N SER A 606 48.11 -10.97 -12.09
CA SER A 606 47.41 -10.89 -10.80
C SER A 606 46.01 -11.51 -10.82
N SER A 607 45.52 -11.92 -12.00
CA SER A 607 44.21 -12.57 -12.13
C SER A 607 44.19 -13.98 -11.51
N ALA A 608 43.02 -14.58 -11.31
CA ALA A 608 42.92 -15.95 -10.84
C ALA A 608 41.70 -16.67 -11.39
N ALA A 609 41.78 -17.97 -11.73
CA ALA A 609 40.59 -18.71 -12.14
C ALA A 609 39.63 -18.93 -10.97
N LEU A 610 40.11 -19.45 -9.84
CA LEU A 610 39.37 -19.52 -8.59
C LEU A 610 40.05 -18.65 -7.53
N TYR A 611 39.31 -17.71 -6.97
CA TYR A 611 39.77 -16.87 -5.87
C TYR A 611 38.86 -17.07 -4.66
N VAL A 612 39.42 -17.49 -3.53
CA VAL A 612 38.67 -17.80 -2.30
C VAL A 612 39.24 -16.98 -1.14
N TYR A 613 38.39 -16.26 -0.42
CA TYR A 613 38.81 -15.37 0.66
C TYR A 613 37.77 -15.29 1.77
N TYR A 614 38.21 -15.30 3.03
CA TYR A 614 37.33 -15.35 4.20
C TYR A 614 36.22 -16.42 4.08
N ASN A 615 36.57 -17.59 3.57
CA ASN A 615 35.65 -18.71 3.42
C ASN A 615 36.07 -19.81 4.41
N GLN A 616 35.17 -20.14 5.31
CA GLN A 616 35.29 -21.16 6.33
C GLN A 616 34.22 -22.24 6.09
N ASN A 617 34.53 -23.48 6.46
CA ASN A 617 33.56 -24.59 6.47
C ASN A 617 32.94 -24.91 5.09
N SER A 618 33.61 -24.59 3.98
CA SER A 618 33.19 -24.96 2.62
C SER A 618 34.01 -26.12 2.04
N ASN A 619 33.38 -26.87 1.14
CA ASN A 619 33.98 -28.01 0.44
C ASN A 619 34.23 -27.65 -1.02
N PHE A 620 35.45 -27.88 -1.50
CA PHE A 620 35.83 -27.69 -2.90
C PHE A 620 36.34 -29.02 -3.47
N ILE A 621 35.48 -29.76 -4.17
CA ILE A 621 35.76 -31.14 -4.58
C ILE A 621 35.51 -31.31 -6.10
N ASN A 622 36.41 -32.02 -6.79
CA ASN A 622 36.29 -32.38 -8.21
C ASN A 622 36.14 -31.20 -9.19
N ASN A 623 36.68 -30.02 -8.86
CA ASN A 623 36.64 -28.86 -9.77
C ASN A 623 37.83 -28.88 -10.74
N ASN A 624 37.57 -28.59 -12.01
CA ASN A 624 38.59 -28.35 -13.01
C ASN A 624 38.88 -26.83 -13.06
N VAL A 625 40.10 -26.42 -12.69
CA VAL A 625 40.45 -25.00 -12.54
C VAL A 625 41.70 -24.70 -13.37
N VAL A 626 41.55 -23.84 -14.38
CA VAL A 626 42.58 -23.57 -15.39
C VAL A 626 42.79 -22.06 -15.52
N SER A 627 44.05 -21.61 -15.49
CA SER A 627 44.46 -20.27 -15.92
C SER A 627 45.48 -20.39 -17.04
N SER A 628 45.14 -19.93 -18.25
CA SER A 628 45.87 -20.31 -19.48
C SER A 628 46.83 -19.25 -20.04
N ASN A 629 46.64 -17.96 -19.71
CA ASN A 629 47.41 -16.86 -20.31
C ASN A 629 48.23 -16.07 -19.27
N GLY A 630 47.64 -15.75 -18.11
CA GLY A 630 48.29 -15.13 -16.96
C GLY A 630 47.58 -15.52 -15.66
N GLY A 631 48.13 -15.11 -14.52
CA GLY A 631 47.49 -15.27 -13.22
C GLY A 631 47.61 -16.66 -12.61
N TYR A 632 46.82 -16.89 -11.57
CA TYR A 632 46.82 -18.13 -10.78
C TYR A 632 45.66 -19.04 -11.19
N ALA A 633 45.86 -20.36 -11.18
CA ALA A 633 44.71 -21.27 -11.23
C ALA A 633 43.86 -21.09 -9.96
N ILE A 634 44.49 -21.10 -8.78
CA ILE A 634 43.82 -20.90 -7.49
C ILE A 634 44.58 -19.85 -6.69
N TYR A 635 43.85 -18.90 -6.11
CA TYR A 635 44.35 -17.98 -5.10
C TYR A 635 43.51 -18.12 -3.82
N ASN A 636 44.17 -18.28 -2.68
CA ASN A 636 43.52 -18.40 -1.37
C ASN A 636 44.33 -17.64 -0.31
N ASP A 637 43.66 -16.76 0.43
CA ASP A 637 44.22 -16.15 1.64
C ASP A 637 43.29 -16.52 2.82
N TYR A 638 43.88 -17.16 3.83
CA TYR A 638 43.29 -17.84 5.00
C TYR A 638 42.74 -19.28 4.77
N ILE A 639 43.66 -20.24 5.01
CA ILE A 639 43.57 -21.70 5.26
C ILE A 639 42.24 -22.41 4.92
N LEU A 640 42.19 -23.03 3.74
CA LEU A 640 41.41 -24.26 3.50
C LEU A 640 41.91 -25.38 4.43
N ARG A 641 41.11 -25.82 5.41
CA ARG A 641 41.41 -27.06 6.13
C ARG A 641 41.02 -28.27 5.25
N ARG A 642 42.04 -28.85 4.61
CA ARG A 642 42.08 -30.08 3.79
C ARG A 642 41.51 -29.94 2.37
N LEU A 643 42.44 -29.80 1.41
CA LEU A 643 42.28 -30.22 0.01
C LEU A 643 42.40 -31.74 -0.10
#